data_AF-A0A2N0BBN2-F1
#
_entry.id   AF-A0A2N0BBN2-F1
#
_cell.length_a   1.000
_cell.length_b   1.000
_cell.length_c   1.000
_cell.angle_alpha   90.00
_cell.angle_beta   90.00
_cell.angle_gamma   90.00
#
_symmetry.space_group_name_H-M   'P 1'
#
loop_
_entity.id
_entity.type
_entity.pdbx_description
1 polymer ?
#
loop_
_entity_poly.entity_id
_entity_poly.type
_entity_poly.pdbx_seq_one_letter_code
_entity_poly.pdbx_strand_id
1 'polypeptide(L)'
;MKAAKSFYFRSLLFLGIVSIQACIPKPSGTSFIDTAIFSNFFTSSQTPIFLKVRVSGLATGGFFTISNQNSETITIPGNGEFSFSKSQPKFSNYSVTVVTQPVVTPNQTCAITNPSGVLDPNNNLVEIQCGTRFFNLSLNVFGISATATGNLTARNGAVDTLNIGSDGTYTFTAQVPDTGTYSVRILTNPFRHNCIIEPVPPGSGVVSGASITLNVNCLSLLSANPPAKTVLSSAQPIRFTFSKPVTPMSCNFTVPTTPPPAAACSGDLSGAAAALNAASYIGNTVTINPDPNWPVGLNQCVQLTGCTENGTGRTFPISAPVRYAVANQIKYVSTGGAVAGTCSTVATACENIQYATNQCNGTTPCFVLVSQGAYSITTAADRIILVNRLQLLGGFDPTFTDRDLGLYPTLISDDQGAGICGNNFAATCAPIIGSFLTLNDDILIQNFLILTNGNNQWATGIHLVNVTTGANDLTINENIILGRDSAATYNLGTVRSGISASSVGGNFVVAGNWIAGGSGNSHSAGLYLSNNTQGLIYGNFLSGSSTAGVNPTLDMSMGIYINNTIVNNTQALVIANNVLNSNYITSAVPINTGVSVGINAFSVNSPNIYVIHNTIFGGLGTEESYGLKQEDFSVANLTLNVINNQIFANPLSNTMSTCIHAGNTVDPGSDIRGNNLFNCLRKVDSNPGQYDICGPGPGPLTIGGCTVPLTTAAQMNFGVAPVFAAATSNEDVFRLSPASKCSSVYGGVDPGFGLPLSQFYLLDRMGSPRTFDGPPAPVPVGSAGFSIGAFEQNAGCSP
;
A
#
# COMPACT_ATOMS: atom_id res chain seq x y z
N MET A 1 30.11 -0.72 81.18
CA MET A 1 28.84 0.05 81.20
C MET A 1 28.53 0.55 79.81
N LYS A 2 27.31 0.24 79.35
CA LYS A 2 26.50 0.93 78.33
C LYS A 2 26.87 0.84 76.83
N ALA A 3 25.96 0.16 76.13
CA ALA A 3 25.55 0.26 74.72
C ALA A 3 26.54 -0.26 73.64
N ALA A 4 26.45 -1.50 73.12
CA ALA A 4 25.36 -2.24 72.45
C ALA A 4 25.32 -2.07 70.91
N LYS A 5 25.89 -3.08 70.23
CA LYS A 5 25.39 -3.78 69.03
C LYS A 5 24.61 -2.97 67.99
N SER A 6 25.27 -2.53 66.90
CA SER A 6 24.67 -2.44 65.54
C SER A 6 25.68 -2.09 64.45
N PHE A 7 26.82 -2.79 64.38
CA PHE A 7 27.81 -2.59 63.29
C PHE A 7 28.18 -3.88 62.52
N TYR A 8 27.39 -4.95 62.72
CA TYR A 8 27.46 -6.23 62.01
C TYR A 8 26.05 -6.68 61.53
N PHE A 9 25.25 -5.73 61.03
CA PHE A 9 23.91 -6.01 60.46
C PHE A 9 23.64 -5.27 59.14
N ARG A 10 24.71 -4.90 58.40
CA ARG A 10 24.60 -4.35 57.02
C ARG A 10 25.31 -5.19 55.95
N SER A 11 25.82 -6.36 56.31
CA SER A 11 26.32 -7.39 55.38
C SER A 11 25.50 -8.70 55.40
N LEU A 12 24.29 -8.69 56.00
CA LEU A 12 23.41 -9.86 56.08
C LEU A 12 21.92 -9.57 55.76
N LEU A 13 21.61 -8.37 55.22
CA LEU A 13 20.31 -8.05 54.60
C LEU A 13 20.47 -7.81 53.08
N PHE A 14 21.40 -8.55 52.47
CA PHE A 14 21.55 -8.73 51.03
C PHE A 14 21.55 -10.22 50.64
N LEU A 15 21.21 -11.09 51.60
CA LEU A 15 21.20 -12.55 51.46
C LEU A 15 19.98 -13.10 52.23
N GLY A 16 18.78 -12.79 51.74
CA GLY A 16 17.54 -13.12 52.46
C GLY A 16 16.23 -12.94 51.72
N ILE A 17 16.23 -12.81 50.38
CA ILE A 17 15.08 -13.13 49.51
C ILE A 17 15.64 -13.71 48.20
N VAL A 18 16.39 -14.81 48.33
CA VAL A 18 16.64 -15.76 47.24
C VAL A 18 16.31 -17.12 47.80
N SER A 19 15.05 -17.53 47.69
CA SER A 19 14.63 -18.95 47.62
C SER A 19 13.11 -19.07 47.75
N ILE A 20 12.37 -18.85 46.66
CA ILE A 20 11.08 -19.42 46.18
C ILE A 20 10.44 -18.34 45.26
N GLN A 21 10.34 -18.46 43.94
CA GLN A 21 9.85 -19.58 43.12
C GLN A 21 10.59 -19.71 41.77
N ALA A 22 10.91 -20.95 41.45
CA ALA A 22 10.96 -21.63 40.14
C ALA A 22 10.92 -20.82 38.81
N CYS A 23 11.99 -21.01 38.05
CA CYS A 23 12.05 -21.34 36.61
C CYS A 23 11.22 -20.51 35.61
N ILE A 24 11.81 -19.42 35.11
CA ILE A 24 11.71 -19.10 33.67
C ILE A 24 13.12 -19.31 33.08
N PRO A 25 13.30 -20.19 32.08
CA PRO A 25 14.60 -20.38 31.46
C PRO A 25 15.05 -19.08 30.80
N LYS A 26 16.29 -18.70 31.06
CA LYS A 26 17.01 -17.70 30.28
C LYS A 26 17.05 -18.15 28.81
N PRO A 27 16.70 -17.31 27.83
CA PRO A 27 17.10 -17.53 26.45
C PRO A 27 18.63 -17.46 26.40
N SER A 28 19.26 -18.56 26.02
CA SER A 28 20.69 -18.63 25.77
C SER A 28 21.03 -17.75 24.56
N GLY A 29 21.65 -16.58 24.79
CA GLY A 29 22.35 -15.86 23.72
C GLY A 29 22.39 -14.34 23.72
N THR A 30 22.31 -13.63 24.86
CA THR A 30 22.44 -12.15 24.83
C THR A 30 23.59 -11.61 25.67
N SER A 31 24.37 -10.74 25.03
CA SER A 31 25.65 -10.14 25.45
C SER A 31 25.42 -8.91 26.35
N PHE A 32 26.45 -8.48 27.08
CA PHE A 32 26.46 -7.27 27.93
C PHE A 32 26.05 -5.97 27.19
N ILE A 33 25.99 -5.98 25.85
CA ILE A 33 25.50 -4.87 25.02
C ILE A 33 23.95 -4.78 25.01
N ASP A 34 23.25 -5.87 25.34
CA ASP A 34 21.79 -5.86 25.58
C ASP A 34 21.41 -5.27 26.95
N THR A 35 22.34 -4.72 27.72
CA THR A 35 21.99 -3.92 28.91
C THR A 35 21.97 -2.41 28.60
N ALA A 36 22.63 -1.99 27.51
CA ALA A 36 22.71 -0.58 27.09
C ALA A 36 21.52 -0.15 26.18
N ILE A 37 20.88 -1.10 25.52
CA ILE A 37 19.64 -0.85 24.74
C ILE A 37 18.42 -0.70 25.68
N PHE A 38 18.45 -1.28 26.88
CA PHE A 38 17.41 -1.08 27.89
C PHE A 38 17.54 0.24 28.67
N SER A 39 18.67 0.96 28.59
CA SER A 39 18.81 2.29 29.21
C SER A 39 18.33 3.45 28.34
N ASN A 40 18.17 3.27 27.02
CA ASN A 40 17.66 4.32 26.12
C ASN A 40 16.17 4.21 25.81
N PHE A 41 15.50 3.15 26.27
CA PHE A 41 14.03 3.09 26.24
C PHE A 41 13.39 3.94 27.36
N PHE A 42 14.14 4.32 28.39
CA PHE A 42 13.64 5.13 29.51
C PHE A 42 13.91 6.64 29.39
N THR A 43 14.64 7.10 28.37
CA THR A 43 14.96 8.54 28.21
C THR A 43 14.16 9.23 27.10
N SER A 44 13.55 8.47 26.18
CA SER A 44 12.63 9.00 25.14
C SER A 44 11.14 8.93 25.52
N SER A 45 10.83 8.37 26.71
CA SER A 45 9.48 8.30 27.31
C SER A 45 9.11 9.55 28.15
N GLN A 46 10.03 10.49 28.34
CA GLN A 46 9.88 11.53 29.37
C GLN A 46 9.67 12.97 28.85
N THR A 47 9.21 13.21 27.61
CA THR A 47 8.59 14.50 27.32
C THR A 47 7.19 14.51 27.94
N PRO A 48 6.94 15.29 29.01
CA PRO A 48 5.67 15.22 29.71
C PRO A 48 4.60 15.90 28.85
N ILE A 49 3.48 15.23 28.58
CA ILE A 49 2.33 15.79 27.86
C ILE A 49 1.15 15.97 28.82
N PHE A 50 0.40 17.06 28.64
CA PHE A 50 -0.79 17.34 29.45
C PHE A 50 -1.97 16.51 28.97
N LEU A 51 -2.70 15.90 29.91
CA LEU A 51 -4.01 15.31 29.67
C LEU A 51 -5.03 16.46 29.59
N LYS A 52 -5.59 16.66 28.41
CA LYS A 52 -6.63 17.64 28.12
C LYS A 52 -8.01 17.02 28.33
N VAL A 53 -8.99 17.87 28.57
CA VAL A 53 -10.39 17.49 28.75
C VAL A 53 -11.26 18.47 27.97
N ARG A 54 -12.20 17.99 27.16
CA ARG A 54 -13.21 18.81 26.47
C ARG A 54 -14.57 18.51 27.05
N VAL A 55 -15.29 19.56 27.46
CA VAL A 55 -16.61 19.45 28.09
C VAL A 55 -17.66 20.08 27.19
N SER A 56 -18.78 19.38 27.04
CA SER A 56 -19.96 19.83 26.30
C SER A 56 -21.26 19.49 27.04
N GLY A 57 -22.32 20.26 26.81
CA GLY A 57 -23.67 20.02 27.38
C GLY A 57 -23.88 20.46 28.84
N LEU A 58 -22.89 21.06 29.49
CA LEU A 58 -23.03 21.58 30.86
C LEU A 58 -23.94 22.82 30.85
N ALA A 59 -24.97 22.82 31.69
CA ALA A 59 -25.91 23.92 31.84
C ALA A 59 -25.22 25.18 32.38
N THR A 60 -25.71 26.35 31.95
CA THR A 60 -25.24 27.65 32.42
C THR A 60 -25.33 27.74 33.95
N GLY A 61 -24.21 28.07 34.61
CA GLY A 61 -24.11 28.13 36.07
C GLY A 61 -23.84 26.79 36.76
N GLY A 62 -23.79 25.68 36.03
CA GLY A 62 -23.32 24.40 36.54
C GLY A 62 -21.79 24.34 36.62
N PHE A 63 -21.29 23.61 37.62
CA PHE A 63 -19.88 23.26 37.73
C PHE A 63 -19.76 21.85 38.31
N PHE A 64 -18.69 21.14 37.97
CA PHE A 64 -18.44 19.79 38.46
C PHE A 64 -16.94 19.56 38.61
N THR A 65 -16.55 18.49 39.32
CA THR A 65 -15.13 18.22 39.58
C THR A 65 -14.76 16.86 39.01
N ILE A 66 -13.63 16.80 38.32
CA ILE A 66 -13.04 15.57 37.81
C ILE A 66 -11.71 15.30 38.49
N SER A 67 -11.31 14.04 38.58
CA SER A 67 -10.00 13.61 39.06
C SER A 67 -9.34 12.72 38.04
N ASN A 68 -8.03 12.89 37.86
CA ASN A 68 -7.21 11.90 37.15
C ASN A 68 -6.72 10.80 38.11
N GLN A 69 -5.99 9.82 37.58
CA GLN A 69 -5.39 8.69 38.30
C GLN A 69 -4.35 9.10 39.35
N ASN A 70 -3.85 10.34 39.33
CA ASN A 70 -2.89 10.87 40.30
C ASN A 70 -3.56 11.67 41.42
N SER A 71 -4.88 11.55 41.57
CA SER A 71 -5.69 12.35 42.51
C SER A 71 -5.59 13.87 42.28
N GLU A 72 -5.19 14.29 41.08
CA GLU A 72 -5.25 15.69 40.69
C GLU A 72 -6.68 16.01 40.25
N THR A 73 -7.26 17.05 40.83
CA THR A 73 -8.64 17.45 40.57
C THR A 73 -8.72 18.76 39.79
N ILE A 74 -9.67 18.85 38.86
CA ILE A 74 -10.02 20.09 38.17
C ILE A 74 -11.50 20.35 38.40
N THR A 75 -11.85 21.58 38.78
CA THR A 75 -13.23 22.07 38.76
C THR A 75 -13.53 22.68 37.39
N ILE A 76 -14.53 22.14 36.71
CA ILE A 76 -14.97 22.57 35.39
C ILE A 76 -16.13 23.56 35.55
N PRO A 77 -15.97 24.84 35.14
CA PRO A 77 -16.98 25.88 35.34
C PRO A 77 -17.94 26.07 34.15
N GLY A 78 -17.75 25.33 33.04
CA GLY A 78 -18.48 25.55 31.81
C GLY A 78 -18.06 24.59 30.68
N ASN A 79 -18.67 24.76 29.51
CA ASN A 79 -18.27 24.04 28.29
C ASN A 79 -16.96 24.61 27.73
N GLY A 80 -16.11 23.77 27.14
CA GLY A 80 -14.81 24.18 26.59
C GLY A 80 -13.71 23.14 26.81
N GLU A 81 -12.47 23.51 26.49
CA GLU A 81 -11.29 22.69 26.77
C GLU A 81 -10.57 23.13 28.05
N PHE A 82 -10.12 22.15 28.81
CA PHE A 82 -9.40 22.27 30.07
C PHE A 82 -8.22 21.31 30.07
N SER A 83 -7.26 21.47 30.99
CA SER A 83 -6.10 20.59 31.07
C SER A 83 -5.69 20.35 32.51
N PHE A 84 -5.31 19.12 32.83
CA PHE A 84 -4.61 18.84 34.08
C PHE A 84 -3.28 19.60 34.10
N SER A 85 -2.96 20.19 35.24
CA SER A 85 -1.78 21.03 35.43
C SER A 85 -0.49 20.22 35.55
N LYS A 86 -0.60 18.94 35.93
CA LYS A 86 0.53 18.01 35.91
C LYS A 86 0.58 17.32 34.56
N SER A 87 1.69 17.52 33.86
CA SER A 87 2.03 16.75 32.68
C SER A 87 2.42 15.32 33.09
N GLN A 88 2.12 14.36 32.22
CA GLN A 88 2.42 12.96 32.46
C GLN A 88 3.38 12.42 31.39
N PRO A 89 4.16 11.37 31.69
CA PRO A 89 5.00 10.73 30.70
C PRO A 89 4.19 10.32 29.47
N LYS A 90 4.76 10.53 28.29
CA LYS A 90 4.18 10.04 27.04
C LYS A 90 4.06 8.50 27.11
N PHE A 91 2.96 7.99 26.59
CA PHE A 91 2.49 6.60 26.65
C PHE A 91 2.14 6.08 28.05
N SER A 92 2.00 6.95 29.06
CA SER A 92 1.43 6.54 30.34
C SER A 92 -0.08 6.27 30.21
N ASN A 93 -0.60 5.34 30.99
CA ASN A 93 -2.04 5.14 31.08
C ASN A 93 -2.66 6.32 31.83
N TYR A 94 -3.73 6.90 31.29
CA TYR A 94 -4.59 7.81 32.01
C TYR A 94 -5.87 7.12 32.47
N SER A 95 -6.39 7.59 33.60
CA SER A 95 -7.80 7.41 33.92
C SER A 95 -8.36 8.70 34.51
N VAL A 96 -9.60 9.03 34.14
CA VAL A 96 -10.32 10.20 34.62
C VAL A 96 -11.66 9.75 35.15
N THR A 97 -12.05 10.32 36.28
CA THR A 97 -13.31 10.03 36.98
C THR A 97 -14.01 11.34 37.34
N VAL A 98 -15.33 11.33 37.36
CA VAL A 98 -16.12 12.46 37.88
C VAL A 98 -16.23 12.30 39.39
N VAL A 99 -15.73 13.28 40.14
CA VAL A 99 -15.72 13.29 41.62
C VAL A 99 -17.01 13.87 42.17
N THR A 100 -17.46 15.00 41.63
CA THR A 100 -18.72 15.64 42.00
C THR A 100 -19.50 15.95 40.75
N GLN A 101 -20.76 15.56 40.70
CA GLN A 101 -21.69 15.92 39.61
C GLN A 101 -22.19 17.37 39.76
N PRO A 102 -22.64 18.03 38.68
CA PRO A 102 -23.17 19.37 38.76
C PRO A 102 -24.48 19.44 39.54
N VAL A 103 -24.60 20.41 40.45
CA VAL A 103 -25.83 20.66 41.21
C VAL A 103 -26.61 21.76 40.51
N VAL A 104 -27.36 21.38 39.47
CA VAL A 104 -28.21 22.27 38.66
C VAL A 104 -29.67 21.81 38.65
N THR A 105 -30.61 22.68 38.32
CA THR A 105 -32.03 22.33 38.14
C THR A 105 -32.46 22.66 36.71
N PRO A 106 -32.86 21.67 35.89
CA PRO A 106 -32.96 20.24 36.19
C PRO A 106 -31.59 19.59 36.44
N ASN A 107 -31.57 18.49 37.22
CA ASN A 107 -30.34 17.76 37.57
C ASN A 107 -29.66 17.22 36.30
N GLN A 108 -28.36 17.51 36.14
CA GLN A 108 -27.53 17.02 35.05
C GLN A 108 -26.46 16.06 35.59
N THR A 109 -26.15 15.03 34.80
CA THR A 109 -25.02 14.14 35.01
C THR A 109 -24.00 14.39 33.90
N CYS A 110 -22.73 14.47 34.27
CA CYS A 110 -21.60 14.48 33.35
C CYS A 110 -21.00 13.08 33.31
N ALA A 111 -20.87 12.52 32.10
CA ALA A 111 -20.24 11.24 31.85
C ALA A 111 -19.02 11.42 30.95
N ILE A 112 -17.98 10.64 31.21
CA ILE A 112 -16.74 10.66 30.44
C ILE A 112 -16.85 9.59 29.36
N THR A 113 -16.64 9.95 28.09
CA THR A 113 -16.74 9.00 26.97
C THR A 113 -15.50 8.10 26.88
N ASN A 114 -14.34 8.61 27.27
CA ASN A 114 -13.08 7.88 27.35
C ASN A 114 -12.42 8.01 28.73
N PRO A 115 -12.95 7.32 29.75
CA PRO A 115 -12.49 7.45 31.13
C PRO A 115 -11.11 6.85 31.36
N SER A 116 -10.55 6.11 30.40
CA SER A 116 -9.20 5.58 30.46
C SER A 116 -8.61 5.40 29.07
N GLY A 117 -7.29 5.46 28.97
CA GLY A 117 -6.57 5.23 27.72
C GLY A 117 -5.06 5.36 27.88
N VAL A 118 -4.36 5.35 26.76
CA VAL A 118 -2.91 5.60 26.71
C VAL A 118 -2.71 7.04 26.25
N LEU A 119 -1.95 7.82 27.03
CA LEU A 119 -1.66 9.21 26.75
C LEU A 119 -0.57 9.29 25.68
N ASP A 120 -0.93 9.59 24.45
CA ASP A 120 0.04 9.86 23.38
C ASP A 120 -0.20 11.25 22.76
N PRO A 121 0.76 11.83 21.99
CA PRO A 121 0.64 13.18 21.45
C PRO A 121 -0.60 13.41 20.57
N ASN A 122 -1.18 12.35 20.02
CA ASN A 122 -2.38 12.37 19.20
C ASN A 122 -3.64 11.94 19.98
N ASN A 123 -3.49 11.37 21.19
CA ASN A 123 -4.58 10.87 22.04
C ASN A 123 -4.44 11.34 23.50
N ASN A 124 -4.41 12.67 23.68
CA ASN A 124 -4.32 13.31 25.00
C ASN A 124 -5.59 14.05 25.41
N LEU A 125 -6.73 13.80 24.76
CA LEU A 125 -7.98 14.50 25.02
C LEU A 125 -9.03 13.55 25.61
N VAL A 126 -9.60 13.92 26.76
CA VAL A 126 -10.74 13.26 27.40
C VAL A 126 -12.00 14.05 27.09
N GLU A 127 -13.00 13.40 26.51
CA GLU A 127 -14.28 14.02 26.23
C GLU A 127 -15.26 13.75 27.37
N ILE A 128 -15.90 14.81 27.84
CA ILE A 128 -16.94 14.76 28.86
C ILE A 128 -18.19 15.39 28.28
N GLN A 129 -19.28 14.65 28.39
CA GLN A 129 -20.59 15.06 27.93
C GLN A 129 -21.51 15.14 29.14
N CYS A 130 -22.14 16.29 29.33
CA CYS A 130 -23.10 16.54 30.40
C CYS A 130 -24.51 16.58 29.82
N GLY A 131 -25.45 15.96 30.51
CA GLY A 131 -26.85 15.90 30.09
C GLY A 131 -27.76 15.50 31.24
N THR A 132 -29.04 15.75 31.08
CA THR A 132 -30.06 15.31 32.06
C THR A 132 -30.41 13.82 31.88
N ARG A 133 -30.16 13.26 30.69
CA ARG A 133 -30.44 11.88 30.31
C ARG A 133 -29.37 11.39 29.34
N PHE A 134 -29.02 10.11 29.42
CA PHE A 134 -28.08 9.43 28.54
C PHE A 134 -28.75 8.25 27.87
N PHE A 135 -28.32 7.96 26.65
CA PHE A 135 -28.89 6.93 25.81
C PHE A 135 -27.78 6.05 25.23
N ASN A 136 -28.09 4.76 25.06
CA ASN A 136 -27.16 3.83 24.46
C ASN A 136 -27.05 4.09 22.96
N LEU A 137 -25.83 3.90 22.44
CA LEU A 137 -25.58 3.78 21.02
C LEU A 137 -25.15 2.33 20.74
N SER A 138 -25.90 1.65 19.88
CA SER A 138 -25.65 0.25 19.54
C SER A 138 -25.52 0.07 18.03
N LEU A 139 -24.82 -0.99 17.63
CA LEU A 139 -24.75 -1.49 16.27
C LEU A 139 -25.50 -2.81 16.20
N ASN A 140 -26.46 -2.91 15.29
CA ASN A 140 -27.06 -4.17 14.88
C ASN A 140 -26.34 -4.65 13.62
N VAL A 141 -25.39 -5.58 13.80
CA VAL A 141 -24.55 -6.12 12.74
C VAL A 141 -25.15 -7.40 12.21
N PHE A 142 -25.24 -7.53 10.89
CA PHE A 142 -25.75 -8.73 10.24
C PHE A 142 -25.02 -9.00 8.92
N GLY A 143 -25.06 -10.24 8.47
CA GLY A 143 -24.52 -10.64 7.18
C GLY A 143 -23.05 -11.06 7.21
N ILE A 144 -22.40 -11.14 8.38
CA ILE A 144 -21.05 -11.70 8.54
C ILE A 144 -21.11 -13.22 8.33
N SER A 145 -20.23 -13.75 7.48
CA SER A 145 -20.16 -15.20 7.26
C SER A 145 -19.65 -15.92 8.51
N ALA A 146 -20.19 -17.10 8.81
CA ALA A 146 -19.68 -17.94 9.89
C ALA A 146 -18.24 -18.42 9.64
N THR A 147 -17.77 -18.37 8.39
CA THR A 147 -16.40 -18.73 7.98
C THR A 147 -15.51 -17.50 7.74
N ALA A 148 -15.98 -16.29 8.09
CA ALA A 148 -15.18 -15.08 7.91
C ALA A 148 -13.92 -15.13 8.80
N THR A 149 -12.81 -14.65 8.26
CA THR A 149 -11.57 -14.40 9.01
C THR A 149 -11.38 -12.90 9.20
N GLY A 150 -10.72 -12.49 10.29
CA GLY A 150 -10.66 -11.09 10.69
C GLY A 150 -11.98 -10.56 11.26
N ASN A 151 -11.98 -9.32 11.72
CA ASN A 151 -13.12 -8.72 12.41
C ASN A 151 -13.54 -7.40 11.78
N LEU A 152 -14.85 -7.11 11.90
CA LEU A 152 -15.38 -5.78 11.73
C LEU A 152 -14.94 -4.94 12.92
N THR A 153 -14.26 -3.83 12.68
CA THR A 153 -14.02 -2.84 13.74
C THR A 153 -14.76 -1.56 13.42
N ALA A 154 -15.52 -1.05 14.40
CA ALA A 154 -16.31 0.17 14.26
C ALA A 154 -16.04 1.07 15.46
N ARG A 155 -15.95 2.38 15.22
CA ARG A 155 -15.59 3.36 16.24
C ARG A 155 -16.58 4.50 16.30
N ASN A 156 -17.02 4.85 17.50
CA ASN A 156 -17.76 6.06 17.82
C ASN A 156 -16.81 7.13 18.39
N GLY A 157 -16.77 8.32 17.78
CA GLY A 157 -15.88 9.39 18.22
C GLY A 157 -14.39 9.04 18.09
N ALA A 158 -13.57 9.49 19.04
CA ALA A 158 -12.11 9.38 18.93
C ALA A 158 -11.54 8.00 19.32
N VAL A 159 -12.15 7.30 20.29
CA VAL A 159 -11.55 6.10 20.90
C VAL A 159 -12.51 4.94 21.22
N ASP A 160 -13.82 5.15 21.30
CA ASP A 160 -14.76 4.09 21.68
C ASP A 160 -14.96 3.12 20.50
N THR A 161 -14.33 1.94 20.57
CA THR A 161 -14.20 1.00 19.45
C THR A 161 -14.78 -0.35 19.81
N LEU A 162 -15.58 -0.90 18.91
CA LEU A 162 -16.11 -2.26 18.93
C LEU A 162 -15.30 -3.15 17.99
N ASN A 163 -15.06 -4.39 18.41
CA ASN A 163 -14.42 -5.44 17.62
C ASN A 163 -15.42 -6.60 17.50
N ILE A 164 -15.88 -6.86 16.28
CA ILE A 164 -17.10 -7.64 16.00
C ILE A 164 -16.74 -8.79 15.04
N GLY A 165 -16.88 -10.03 15.53
CA GLY A 165 -16.57 -11.24 14.75
C GLY A 165 -17.80 -11.98 14.19
N SER A 166 -19.01 -11.62 14.62
CA SER A 166 -20.24 -12.29 14.20
C SER A 166 -21.43 -11.35 14.21
N ASP A 167 -22.54 -11.78 13.61
CA ASP A 167 -23.81 -11.07 13.68
C ASP A 167 -24.28 -10.90 15.14
N GLY A 168 -24.99 -9.80 15.41
CA GLY A 168 -25.53 -9.50 16.72
C GLY A 168 -25.70 -8.00 16.97
N THR A 169 -26.26 -7.66 18.13
CA THR A 169 -26.31 -6.28 18.62
C THR A 169 -25.16 -6.02 19.59
N TYR A 170 -24.34 -5.03 19.27
CA TYR A 170 -23.17 -4.63 20.05
C TYR A 170 -23.36 -3.19 20.53
N THR A 171 -23.16 -2.92 21.81
CA THR A 171 -23.38 -1.59 22.38
C THR A 171 -22.04 -0.96 22.69
N PHE A 172 -21.84 0.27 22.23
CA PHE A 172 -20.67 1.08 22.60
C PHE A 172 -20.64 1.29 24.11
N THR A 173 -19.44 1.39 24.68
CA THR A 173 -19.32 1.51 26.14
C THR A 173 -19.75 2.91 26.60
N ALA A 174 -19.46 3.94 25.79
CA ALA A 174 -19.88 5.30 26.08
C ALA A 174 -21.35 5.53 25.66
N GLN A 175 -22.14 6.05 26.60
CA GLN A 175 -23.48 6.56 26.32
C GLN A 175 -23.41 8.00 25.81
N VAL A 176 -24.40 8.41 25.03
CA VAL A 176 -24.51 9.77 24.46
C VAL A 176 -25.66 10.50 25.16
N PRO A 177 -25.49 11.75 25.63
CA PRO A 177 -26.56 12.49 26.28
C PRO A 177 -27.66 12.85 25.29
N ASP A 178 -28.85 13.15 25.81
CA ASP A 178 -29.91 13.75 25.01
C ASP A 178 -29.42 15.02 24.31
N THR A 179 -29.79 15.20 23.04
CA THR A 179 -29.28 16.26 22.14
C THR A 179 -27.78 16.24 21.84
N GLY A 180 -27.04 15.23 22.33
CA GLY A 180 -25.63 15.00 22.02
C GLY A 180 -25.42 14.41 20.63
N THR A 181 -24.27 14.72 20.02
CA THR A 181 -23.89 14.20 18.69
C THR A 181 -23.15 12.87 18.78
N TYR A 182 -23.39 11.96 17.84
CA TYR A 182 -22.60 10.75 17.62
C TYR A 182 -22.02 10.71 16.20
N SER A 183 -20.92 9.97 16.02
CA SER A 183 -20.30 9.76 14.70
C SER A 183 -19.58 8.42 14.70
N VAL A 184 -20.20 7.44 14.05
CA VAL A 184 -19.71 6.07 13.92
C VAL A 184 -19.07 5.86 12.56
N ARG A 185 -17.89 5.24 12.54
CA ARG A 185 -17.17 4.86 11.32
C ARG A 185 -16.70 3.42 11.41
N ILE A 186 -16.75 2.72 10.28
CA ILE A 186 -16.10 1.41 10.12
C ILE A 186 -14.62 1.67 9.86
N LEU A 187 -13.74 0.97 10.60
CA LEU A 187 -12.29 1.06 10.47
C LEU A 187 -11.73 -0.11 9.67
N THR A 188 -12.21 -1.34 9.93
CA THR A 188 -11.81 -2.55 9.19
C THR A 188 -13.02 -3.43 8.91
N ASN A 189 -12.96 -4.19 7.82
CA ASN A 189 -13.96 -5.20 7.48
C ASN A 189 -13.39 -6.61 7.71
N PRO A 190 -14.24 -7.61 8.02
CA PRO A 190 -13.86 -9.01 7.91
C PRO A 190 -13.41 -9.32 6.47
N PHE A 191 -12.57 -10.35 6.30
CA PHE A 191 -12.05 -10.75 5.00
C PHE A 191 -13.18 -11.05 4.01
N ARG A 192 -13.11 -10.47 2.81
CA ARG A 192 -14.11 -10.56 1.72
C ARG A 192 -15.49 -10.01 2.06
N HIS A 193 -15.61 -9.22 3.13
CA HIS A 193 -16.78 -8.42 3.42
C HIS A 193 -16.54 -6.95 3.07
N ASN A 194 -17.61 -6.27 2.66
CA ASN A 194 -17.63 -4.81 2.55
C ASN A 194 -18.81 -4.28 3.37
N CYS A 195 -18.62 -4.18 4.68
CA CYS A 195 -19.69 -3.74 5.57
C CYS A 195 -19.97 -2.24 5.39
N ILE A 196 -21.25 -1.89 5.40
CA ILE A 196 -21.72 -0.50 5.33
C ILE A 196 -22.67 -0.21 6.48
N ILE A 197 -22.61 1.02 7.01
CA ILE A 197 -23.65 1.52 7.91
C ILE A 197 -24.84 1.93 7.05
N GLU A 198 -26.02 1.40 7.35
CA GLU A 198 -27.24 1.76 6.62
C GLU A 198 -27.57 3.26 6.78
N PRO A 199 -28.23 3.88 5.79
CA PRO A 199 -28.50 5.31 5.83
C PRO A 199 -29.54 5.71 6.88
N VAL A 200 -30.34 4.77 7.39
CA VAL A 200 -31.43 5.03 8.34
C VAL A 200 -31.38 4.00 9.49
N PRO A 201 -31.06 4.43 10.72
CA PRO A 201 -30.55 5.75 11.09
C PRO A 201 -29.11 5.99 10.57
N PRO A 202 -28.74 7.24 10.23
CA PRO A 202 -27.42 7.53 9.66
C PRO A 202 -26.29 7.28 10.67
N GLY A 203 -25.09 6.97 10.16
CA GLY A 203 -23.89 6.74 10.97
C GLY A 203 -23.43 7.93 11.81
N SER A 204 -23.94 9.13 11.56
CA SER A 204 -23.73 10.33 12.36
C SER A 204 -25.03 11.08 12.57
N GLY A 205 -25.24 11.64 13.75
CA GLY A 205 -26.46 12.36 14.06
C GLY A 205 -26.50 12.89 15.48
N VAL A 206 -27.71 13.25 15.91
CA VAL A 206 -27.99 13.77 17.26
C VAL A 206 -28.97 12.81 17.94
N VAL A 207 -28.72 12.50 19.21
CA VAL A 207 -29.66 11.74 20.05
C VAL A 207 -30.87 12.62 20.39
N SER A 208 -32.07 12.07 20.25
CA SER A 208 -33.33 12.78 20.54
C SER A 208 -34.26 11.89 21.36
N GLY A 209 -34.10 11.92 22.68
CA GLY A 209 -35.01 11.29 23.64
C GLY A 209 -35.03 9.75 23.68
N ALA A 210 -34.20 9.03 22.90
CA ALA A 210 -34.15 7.58 22.86
C ALA A 210 -32.77 7.01 22.48
N SER A 211 -32.52 5.74 22.85
CA SER A 211 -31.33 4.99 22.41
C SER A 211 -31.37 4.75 20.91
N ILE A 212 -30.20 4.82 20.27
CA ILE A 212 -30.05 4.66 18.83
C ILE A 212 -29.38 3.31 18.56
N THR A 213 -29.96 2.53 17.64
CA THR A 213 -29.32 1.34 17.10
C THR A 213 -29.08 1.55 15.60
N LEU A 214 -27.82 1.64 15.21
CA LEU A 214 -27.42 1.74 13.80
C LEU A 214 -27.38 0.33 13.21
N ASN A 215 -27.88 0.18 11.99
CA ASN A 215 -27.76 -1.08 11.28
C ASN A 215 -26.46 -1.12 10.48
N VAL A 216 -25.72 -2.22 10.59
CA VAL A 216 -24.51 -2.47 9.80
C VAL A 216 -24.75 -3.69 8.92
N ASN A 217 -24.83 -3.45 7.62
CA ASN A 217 -25.01 -4.48 6.62
C ASN A 217 -23.64 -4.99 6.14
N CYS A 218 -23.32 -6.22 6.51
CA CYS A 218 -22.14 -6.96 6.04
C CYS A 218 -22.49 -8.04 5.01
N LEU A 219 -23.71 -8.10 4.48
CA LEU A 219 -24.06 -9.03 3.40
C LEU A 219 -23.10 -8.78 2.23
N SER A 220 -22.52 -9.84 1.67
CA SER A 220 -21.52 -9.71 0.60
C SER A 220 -21.53 -10.93 -0.32
N LEU A 221 -21.22 -10.71 -1.60
CA LEU A 221 -20.74 -11.76 -2.49
C LEU A 221 -19.29 -12.04 -2.11
N LEU A 222 -19.02 -13.17 -1.44
CA LEU A 222 -17.70 -13.47 -0.89
C LEU A 222 -16.73 -13.95 -1.97
N SER A 223 -17.18 -14.82 -2.87
CA SER A 223 -16.33 -15.41 -3.89
C SER A 223 -17.12 -15.91 -5.09
N ALA A 224 -16.39 -16.13 -6.18
CA ALA A 224 -16.84 -16.85 -7.36
C ALA A 224 -15.90 -18.02 -7.63
N ASN A 225 -16.45 -19.15 -8.10
CA ASN A 225 -15.68 -20.31 -8.55
C ASN A 225 -16.09 -20.64 -9.99
N PRO A 226 -15.18 -20.63 -10.98
CA PRO A 226 -13.75 -20.30 -10.87
C PRO A 226 -13.47 -18.92 -10.28
N PRO A 227 -12.30 -18.69 -9.65
CA PRO A 227 -11.95 -17.41 -9.05
C PRO A 227 -12.13 -16.23 -10.00
N ALA A 228 -12.54 -15.07 -9.49
CA ALA A 228 -12.63 -13.86 -10.32
C ALA A 228 -11.28 -13.50 -10.96
N LYS A 229 -11.31 -12.81 -12.11
CA LYS A 229 -10.12 -12.41 -12.89
C LYS A 229 -9.27 -13.62 -13.32
N THR A 230 -9.92 -14.72 -13.67
CA THR A 230 -9.28 -15.93 -14.21
C THR A 230 -9.91 -16.35 -15.54
N VAL A 231 -9.67 -17.58 -15.96
CA VAL A 231 -10.24 -18.22 -17.15
C VAL A 231 -11.41 -19.16 -16.84
N LEU A 232 -12.39 -19.19 -17.73
CA LEU A 232 -13.44 -20.19 -17.83
C LEU A 232 -13.21 -21.06 -19.07
N SER A 233 -13.43 -22.37 -18.94
CA SER A 233 -13.67 -23.19 -20.13
C SER A 233 -15.09 -22.95 -20.66
N SER A 234 -15.32 -23.21 -21.95
CA SER A 234 -16.57 -22.83 -22.64
C SER A 234 -17.86 -23.38 -22.01
N ALA A 235 -17.80 -24.53 -21.33
CA ALA A 235 -18.96 -25.17 -20.70
C ALA A 235 -18.95 -25.10 -19.16
N GLN A 236 -17.99 -24.40 -18.55
CA GLN A 236 -17.83 -24.40 -17.09
C GLN A 236 -18.86 -23.51 -16.41
N PRO A 237 -19.59 -24.00 -15.40
CA PRO A 237 -20.49 -23.16 -14.62
C PRO A 237 -19.71 -22.20 -13.72
N ILE A 238 -20.32 -21.07 -13.42
CA ILE A 238 -19.82 -20.08 -12.46
C ILE A 238 -20.65 -20.20 -11.19
N ARG A 239 -20.01 -20.44 -10.05
CA ARG A 239 -20.68 -20.56 -8.75
C ARG A 239 -20.32 -19.38 -7.87
N PHE A 240 -21.31 -18.57 -7.53
CA PHE A 240 -21.19 -17.48 -6.57
C PHE A 240 -21.48 -17.97 -5.17
N THR A 241 -20.68 -17.54 -4.19
CA THR A 241 -20.86 -17.83 -2.77
C THR A 241 -21.10 -16.53 -2.01
N PHE A 242 -22.26 -16.45 -1.37
CA PHE A 242 -22.68 -15.31 -0.57
C PHE A 242 -22.40 -15.54 0.91
N SER A 243 -22.37 -14.46 1.68
CA SER A 243 -22.11 -14.55 3.12
C SER A 243 -23.22 -15.22 3.92
N LYS A 244 -24.43 -15.28 3.37
CA LYS A 244 -25.64 -15.87 3.97
C LYS A 244 -26.45 -16.63 2.92
N PRO A 245 -27.38 -17.52 3.33
CA PRO A 245 -28.28 -18.20 2.41
C PRO A 245 -29.04 -17.23 1.52
N VAL A 246 -29.17 -17.54 0.23
CA VAL A 246 -29.83 -16.66 -0.76
C VAL A 246 -31.26 -17.14 -1.00
N THR A 247 -32.22 -16.21 -1.03
CA THR A 247 -33.62 -16.51 -1.37
C THR A 247 -33.68 -17.06 -2.80
N PRO A 248 -34.25 -18.26 -3.02
CA PRO A 248 -34.39 -18.82 -4.35
C PRO A 248 -35.07 -17.86 -5.32
N MET A 249 -34.53 -17.75 -6.54
CA MET A 249 -35.03 -16.87 -7.62
C MET A 249 -35.02 -15.36 -7.31
N SER A 250 -34.28 -14.91 -6.29
CA SER A 250 -34.17 -13.47 -6.00
C SER A 250 -33.17 -12.72 -6.87
N CYS A 251 -32.14 -13.40 -7.38
CA CYS A 251 -31.12 -12.77 -8.21
C CYS A 251 -31.59 -12.61 -9.65
N ASN A 252 -31.23 -11.48 -10.27
CA ASN A 252 -31.40 -11.20 -11.69
C ASN A 252 -30.06 -10.88 -12.33
N PHE A 253 -29.90 -11.19 -13.62
CA PHE A 253 -28.78 -10.64 -14.39
C PHE A 253 -28.95 -9.14 -14.58
N THR A 254 -27.84 -8.43 -14.58
CA THR A 254 -27.79 -7.01 -14.94
C THR A 254 -26.60 -6.77 -15.83
N VAL A 255 -26.68 -5.72 -16.66
CA VAL A 255 -25.57 -5.32 -17.51
C VAL A 255 -24.36 -5.02 -16.62
N PRO A 256 -23.20 -5.65 -16.85
CA PRO A 256 -21.99 -5.39 -16.09
C PRO A 256 -21.63 -3.90 -16.08
N THR A 257 -21.68 -3.27 -14.90
CA THR A 257 -21.29 -1.87 -14.72
C THR A 257 -20.01 -1.79 -13.91
N THR A 258 -18.95 -1.27 -14.53
CA THR A 258 -17.65 -1.13 -13.88
C THR A 258 -17.51 0.29 -13.33
N PRO A 259 -17.33 0.48 -12.00
CA PRO A 259 -17.10 1.82 -11.46
C PRO A 259 -15.77 2.38 -12.01
N PRO A 260 -15.74 3.62 -12.55
CA PRO A 260 -14.51 4.24 -13.03
C PRO A 260 -13.44 4.29 -11.93
N PRO A 261 -12.15 4.11 -12.28
CA PRO A 261 -11.54 4.00 -13.61
C PRO A 261 -11.41 2.55 -14.09
N ALA A 262 -12.09 1.58 -13.47
CA ALA A 262 -11.98 0.20 -13.89
C ALA A 262 -12.40 0.07 -15.36
N ALA A 263 -11.55 -0.56 -16.17
CA ALA A 263 -11.79 -0.73 -17.61
C ALA A 263 -13.16 -1.36 -17.86
N ALA A 264 -13.85 -0.93 -18.91
CA ALA A 264 -15.12 -1.52 -19.28
C ALA A 264 -14.98 -3.03 -19.54
N CYS A 265 -16.08 -3.76 -19.40
CA CYS A 265 -16.13 -5.16 -19.80
C CYS A 265 -16.10 -5.25 -21.34
N SER A 266 -15.29 -6.14 -21.88
CA SER A 266 -15.21 -6.39 -23.33
C SER A 266 -16.42 -7.18 -23.84
N GLY A 267 -17.15 -7.84 -22.94
CA GLY A 267 -18.39 -8.55 -23.25
C GLY A 267 -19.22 -8.83 -22.00
N ASP A 268 -20.52 -9.04 -22.20
CA ASP A 268 -21.48 -9.42 -21.16
C ASP A 268 -21.84 -10.91 -21.31
N LEU A 269 -21.39 -11.71 -20.35
CA LEU A 269 -21.66 -13.14 -20.28
C LEU A 269 -23.13 -13.44 -19.97
N SER A 270 -23.89 -12.51 -19.37
CA SER A 270 -25.27 -12.79 -18.97
C SER A 270 -26.17 -13.19 -20.14
N GLY A 271 -25.90 -12.70 -21.35
CA GLY A 271 -26.63 -13.08 -22.56
C GLY A 271 -26.37 -14.51 -23.05
N ALA A 272 -25.29 -15.15 -22.58
CA ALA A 272 -24.95 -16.55 -22.87
C ALA A 272 -25.19 -17.47 -21.66
N ALA A 273 -25.82 -16.95 -20.60
CA ALA A 273 -26.15 -17.71 -19.39
C ALA A 273 -27.56 -18.30 -19.51
N ALA A 274 -27.72 -19.53 -19.04
CA ALA A 274 -29.03 -20.12 -18.82
C ALA A 274 -29.81 -19.31 -17.77
N ALA A 275 -31.13 -19.24 -17.94
CA ALA A 275 -32.00 -18.57 -16.98
C ALA A 275 -31.85 -19.18 -15.58
N LEU A 276 -31.67 -18.32 -14.56
CA LEU A 276 -31.63 -18.75 -13.17
C LEU A 276 -32.97 -19.35 -12.76
N ASN A 277 -32.93 -20.53 -12.15
CA ASN A 277 -34.12 -21.24 -11.67
C ASN A 277 -33.88 -21.72 -10.23
N ALA A 278 -34.88 -22.32 -9.59
CA ALA A 278 -34.77 -22.76 -8.20
C ALA A 278 -33.57 -23.71 -7.94
N ALA A 279 -33.19 -24.55 -8.91
CA ALA A 279 -32.04 -25.45 -8.78
C ALA A 279 -30.69 -24.75 -8.89
N SER A 280 -30.64 -23.51 -9.39
CA SER A 280 -29.44 -22.67 -9.35
C SER A 280 -29.04 -22.29 -7.92
N TYR A 281 -29.94 -22.39 -6.93
CA TYR A 281 -29.72 -21.92 -5.57
C TYR A 281 -29.52 -23.10 -4.62
N ILE A 282 -28.38 -23.15 -3.93
CA ILE A 282 -28.09 -24.15 -2.89
C ILE A 282 -27.49 -23.42 -1.68
N GLY A 283 -28.30 -23.26 -0.63
CA GLY A 283 -27.88 -22.56 0.58
C GLY A 283 -27.46 -21.11 0.29
N ASN A 284 -26.19 -20.81 0.53
CA ASN A 284 -25.58 -19.51 0.25
C ASN A 284 -24.92 -19.43 -1.14
N THR A 285 -25.19 -20.38 -2.03
CA THR A 285 -24.56 -20.42 -3.35
C THR A 285 -25.56 -20.30 -4.50
N VAL A 286 -25.15 -19.59 -5.54
CA VAL A 286 -25.91 -19.40 -6.79
C VAL A 286 -25.03 -19.86 -7.95
N THR A 287 -25.50 -20.85 -8.70
CA THR A 287 -24.80 -21.42 -9.86
C THR A 287 -25.40 -20.88 -11.16
N ILE A 288 -24.53 -20.28 -11.97
CA ILE A 288 -24.80 -19.75 -13.30
C ILE A 288 -24.23 -20.73 -14.31
N ASN A 289 -25.09 -21.31 -15.15
CA ASN A 289 -24.68 -22.24 -16.21
C ASN A 289 -24.66 -21.52 -17.57
N PRO A 290 -23.73 -21.87 -18.49
CA PRO A 290 -23.81 -21.40 -19.87
C PRO A 290 -24.98 -22.02 -20.65
N ASP A 291 -25.41 -21.37 -21.73
CA ASP A 291 -26.43 -21.87 -22.67
C ASP A 291 -26.03 -21.62 -24.15
N PRO A 292 -25.52 -22.63 -24.89
CA PRO A 292 -24.91 -23.86 -24.39
C PRO A 292 -23.45 -23.66 -23.96
N ASN A 293 -22.78 -22.60 -24.41
CA ASN A 293 -21.38 -22.30 -24.13
C ASN A 293 -21.15 -20.80 -23.94
N TRP A 294 -20.16 -20.46 -23.12
CA TRP A 294 -19.64 -19.11 -23.04
C TRP A 294 -18.94 -18.68 -24.35
N PRO A 295 -19.15 -17.44 -24.82
CA PRO A 295 -18.45 -16.92 -25.98
C PRO A 295 -16.97 -16.75 -25.67
N VAL A 296 -16.08 -17.20 -26.57
CA VAL A 296 -14.63 -17.02 -26.41
C VAL A 296 -14.28 -15.53 -26.41
N GLY A 297 -13.37 -15.13 -25.51
CA GLY A 297 -12.84 -13.77 -25.47
C GLY A 297 -12.26 -13.40 -24.12
N LEU A 298 -11.55 -12.29 -24.08
CA LEU A 298 -10.89 -11.77 -22.88
C LEU A 298 -11.76 -10.72 -22.18
N ASN A 299 -11.55 -10.52 -20.87
CA ASN A 299 -12.19 -9.47 -20.07
C ASN A 299 -13.73 -9.41 -20.23
N GLN A 300 -14.38 -10.57 -20.27
CA GLN A 300 -15.83 -10.68 -20.26
C GLN A 300 -16.34 -10.70 -18.82
N CYS A 301 -17.57 -10.22 -18.61
CA CYS A 301 -18.10 -9.98 -17.28
C CYS A 301 -19.47 -10.60 -17.08
N VAL A 302 -19.77 -10.97 -15.83
CA VAL A 302 -21.12 -11.33 -15.38
C VAL A 302 -21.45 -10.58 -14.09
N GLN A 303 -22.67 -10.07 -13.98
CA GLN A 303 -23.14 -9.40 -12.79
C GLN A 303 -24.56 -9.83 -12.43
N LEU A 304 -24.76 -10.07 -11.14
CA LEU A 304 -26.08 -10.25 -10.56
C LEU A 304 -26.51 -8.98 -9.82
N THR A 305 -27.81 -8.77 -9.73
CA THR A 305 -28.45 -7.74 -8.93
C THR A 305 -29.70 -8.30 -8.25
N GLY A 306 -30.22 -7.60 -7.24
CA GLY A 306 -31.48 -7.93 -6.58
C GLY A 306 -31.46 -9.20 -5.70
N CYS A 307 -30.32 -9.89 -5.60
CA CYS A 307 -30.16 -11.05 -4.71
C CYS A 307 -30.53 -10.68 -3.27
N THR A 308 -31.37 -11.49 -2.61
CA THR A 308 -31.78 -11.25 -1.22
C THR A 308 -31.39 -12.40 -0.30
N GLU A 309 -31.11 -12.09 0.96
CA GLU A 309 -30.88 -13.06 2.02
C GLU A 309 -32.17 -13.80 2.36
N ASN A 310 -32.09 -15.13 2.41
CA ASN A 310 -33.19 -15.98 2.79
C ASN A 310 -33.57 -15.77 4.26
N GLY A 311 -34.84 -15.47 4.51
CA GLY A 311 -35.39 -15.23 5.85
C GLY A 311 -35.52 -13.76 6.24
N THR A 312 -34.62 -12.88 5.77
CA THR A 312 -34.69 -11.43 6.07
C THR A 312 -35.18 -10.59 4.89
N GLY A 313 -35.00 -11.07 3.65
CA GLY A 313 -35.31 -10.32 2.43
C GLY A 313 -34.37 -9.15 2.16
N ARG A 314 -33.31 -8.97 2.95
CA ARG A 314 -32.32 -7.90 2.76
C ARG A 314 -31.46 -8.18 1.53
N THR A 315 -31.09 -7.14 0.80
CA THR A 315 -30.34 -7.27 -0.44
C THR A 315 -28.84 -7.44 -0.17
N PHE A 316 -28.21 -8.30 -0.97
CA PHE A 316 -26.75 -8.37 -1.04
C PHE A 316 -26.23 -7.20 -1.91
N PRO A 317 -25.36 -6.32 -1.38
CA PRO A 317 -24.69 -5.33 -2.20
C PRO A 317 -23.67 -6.01 -3.13
N ILE A 318 -23.92 -5.95 -4.44
CA ILE A 318 -23.00 -6.43 -5.48
C ILE A 318 -22.58 -5.22 -6.31
N SER A 319 -21.46 -4.60 -5.93
CA SER A 319 -21.03 -3.31 -6.45
C SER A 319 -20.20 -3.38 -7.74
N ALA A 320 -19.75 -4.57 -8.13
CA ALA A 320 -18.92 -4.75 -9.32
C ALA A 320 -19.18 -6.10 -9.99
N PRO A 321 -19.01 -6.19 -11.32
CA PRO A 321 -19.08 -7.45 -12.04
C PRO A 321 -17.90 -8.35 -11.73
N VAL A 322 -18.11 -9.66 -11.87
CA VAL A 322 -17.04 -10.67 -11.87
C VAL A 322 -16.52 -10.82 -13.29
N ARG A 323 -15.19 -10.83 -13.45
CA ARG A 323 -14.52 -10.85 -14.76
C ARG A 323 -13.87 -12.19 -15.05
N TYR A 324 -13.93 -12.62 -16.30
CA TYR A 324 -13.31 -13.81 -16.82
C TYR A 324 -12.76 -13.62 -18.22
N ALA A 325 -11.70 -14.37 -18.55
CA ALA A 325 -11.45 -14.76 -19.92
C ALA A 325 -12.16 -16.08 -20.19
N VAL A 326 -12.67 -16.28 -21.40
CA VAL A 326 -13.19 -17.57 -21.85
C VAL A 326 -12.21 -18.11 -22.88
N ALA A 327 -11.52 -19.19 -22.54
CA ALA A 327 -10.49 -19.77 -23.40
C ALA A 327 -10.45 -21.30 -23.30
N ASN A 328 -9.96 -21.91 -24.39
CA ASN A 328 -9.93 -23.37 -24.53
C ASN A 328 -8.56 -23.97 -24.16
N GLN A 329 -7.57 -23.13 -23.83
CA GLN A 329 -6.25 -23.58 -23.42
C GLN A 329 -6.01 -23.19 -21.97
N ILE A 330 -6.33 -24.12 -21.07
CA ILE A 330 -6.09 -23.99 -19.64
C ILE A 330 -5.12 -25.10 -19.24
N LYS A 331 -4.03 -24.73 -18.58
CA LYS A 331 -2.98 -25.60 -18.07
C LYS A 331 -2.90 -25.44 -16.55
N TYR A 332 -2.91 -26.54 -15.84
CA TYR A 332 -2.83 -26.57 -14.38
C TYR A 332 -1.45 -27.03 -13.95
N VAL A 333 -0.88 -26.36 -12.95
CA VAL A 333 0.43 -26.66 -12.38
C VAL A 333 0.31 -26.78 -10.87
N SER A 334 0.84 -27.86 -10.29
CA SER A 334 0.77 -28.14 -8.86
C SER A 334 2.02 -28.87 -8.39
N THR A 335 2.49 -28.58 -7.17
CA THR A 335 3.61 -29.31 -6.58
C THR A 335 3.27 -30.79 -6.44
N GLY A 336 4.15 -31.69 -6.90
CA GLY A 336 3.88 -33.13 -6.95
C GLY A 336 2.95 -33.56 -8.09
N GLY A 337 2.73 -32.68 -9.08
CA GLY A 337 2.00 -33.00 -10.31
C GLY A 337 2.72 -33.97 -11.23
N ALA A 338 2.19 -34.15 -12.44
CA ALA A 338 2.80 -35.03 -13.45
C ALA A 338 4.03 -34.38 -14.11
N VAL A 339 5.07 -35.18 -14.35
CA VAL A 339 6.28 -34.76 -15.09
C VAL A 339 6.05 -34.63 -16.60
N ALA A 340 4.95 -35.18 -17.12
CA ALA A 340 4.58 -35.11 -18.52
C ALA A 340 3.05 -35.20 -18.71
N GLY A 341 2.55 -34.68 -19.83
CA GLY A 341 1.14 -34.73 -20.21
C GLY A 341 0.62 -33.40 -20.75
N THR A 342 -0.70 -33.30 -20.92
CA THR A 342 -1.32 -32.10 -21.50
C THR A 342 -1.58 -30.99 -20.49
N CYS A 343 -1.48 -31.28 -19.18
CA CYS A 343 -1.80 -30.38 -18.06
C CYS A 343 -3.23 -29.81 -18.08
N SER A 344 -4.18 -30.41 -18.82
CA SER A 344 -5.48 -29.76 -19.13
C SER A 344 -6.55 -29.86 -18.04
N THR A 345 -6.31 -30.58 -16.94
CA THR A 345 -7.28 -30.71 -15.83
C THR A 345 -6.56 -30.61 -14.48
N VAL A 346 -7.29 -30.28 -13.42
CA VAL A 346 -6.74 -30.25 -12.05
C VAL A 346 -6.13 -31.60 -11.66
N ALA A 347 -6.76 -32.72 -12.04
CA ALA A 347 -6.26 -34.07 -11.74
C ALA A 347 -5.01 -34.46 -12.53
N THR A 348 -4.76 -33.81 -13.67
CA THR A 348 -3.59 -34.03 -14.53
C THR A 348 -2.64 -32.83 -14.53
N ALA A 349 -2.67 -32.03 -13.46
CA ALA A 349 -1.80 -30.88 -13.30
C ALA A 349 -0.33 -31.30 -13.41
N CYS A 350 0.47 -30.47 -14.07
CA CYS A 350 1.88 -30.71 -14.27
C CYS A 350 2.71 -30.20 -13.09
N GLU A 351 3.89 -30.79 -12.86
CA GLU A 351 4.77 -30.38 -11.76
C GLU A 351 5.56 -29.10 -12.07
N ASN A 352 5.94 -28.91 -13.34
CA ASN A 352 6.85 -27.85 -13.77
C ASN A 352 6.11 -26.79 -14.61
N ILE A 353 6.32 -25.52 -14.28
CA ILE A 353 5.67 -24.38 -14.96
C ILE A 353 6.14 -24.27 -16.41
N GLN A 354 7.46 -24.38 -16.66
CA GLN A 354 8.00 -24.31 -18.01
C GLN A 354 7.48 -25.44 -18.91
N TYR A 355 7.34 -26.65 -18.35
CA TYR A 355 6.73 -27.77 -19.06
C TYR A 355 5.27 -27.47 -19.46
N ALA A 356 4.47 -26.89 -18.56
CA ALA A 356 3.09 -26.50 -18.84
C ALA A 356 3.01 -25.39 -19.90
N THR A 357 3.90 -24.40 -19.85
CA THR A 357 4.03 -23.35 -20.87
C THR A 357 4.34 -23.93 -22.25
N ASN A 358 5.18 -24.97 -22.33
CA ASN A 358 5.46 -25.67 -23.59
C ASN A 358 4.24 -26.42 -24.17
N GLN A 359 3.18 -26.65 -23.38
CA GLN A 359 1.94 -27.26 -23.88
C GLN A 359 1.00 -26.24 -24.57
N CYS A 360 1.39 -24.97 -24.64
CA CYS A 360 0.65 -23.93 -25.35
C CYS A 360 0.98 -23.97 -26.85
N ASN A 361 -0.04 -23.98 -27.74
CA ASN A 361 0.16 -24.12 -29.19
C ASN A 361 0.36 -22.79 -29.96
N GLY A 362 0.37 -21.64 -29.27
CA GLY A 362 0.63 -20.31 -29.83
C GLY A 362 -0.49 -19.67 -30.67
N THR A 363 -1.61 -20.37 -30.90
CA THR A 363 -2.70 -19.89 -31.80
C THR A 363 -3.90 -19.28 -31.07
N THR A 364 -3.98 -19.42 -29.76
CA THR A 364 -5.01 -18.84 -28.87
C THR A 364 -4.38 -18.45 -27.53
N PRO A 365 -5.00 -17.55 -26.74
CA PRO A 365 -4.58 -17.30 -25.37
C PRO A 365 -4.47 -18.58 -24.55
N CYS A 366 -3.33 -18.77 -23.89
CA CYS A 366 -3.03 -19.95 -23.09
C CYS A 366 -2.87 -19.57 -21.63
N PHE A 367 -3.76 -20.07 -20.78
CA PHE A 367 -3.78 -19.81 -19.36
C PHE A 367 -3.03 -20.90 -18.61
N VAL A 368 -1.95 -20.53 -17.93
CA VAL A 368 -1.19 -21.42 -17.04
C VAL A 368 -1.51 -21.01 -15.61
N LEU A 369 -2.32 -21.82 -14.93
CA LEU A 369 -2.75 -21.63 -13.56
C LEU A 369 -1.82 -22.41 -12.63
N VAL A 370 -1.24 -21.75 -11.64
CA VAL A 370 -0.24 -22.34 -10.75
C VAL A 370 -0.74 -22.28 -9.31
N SER A 371 -0.85 -23.45 -8.66
CA SER A 371 -1.26 -23.51 -7.26
C SER A 371 -0.15 -23.10 -6.30
N GLN A 372 -0.50 -22.95 -5.04
CA GLN A 372 0.43 -22.68 -3.95
C GLN A 372 1.55 -23.72 -3.91
N GLY A 373 2.75 -23.28 -3.52
CA GLY A 373 3.92 -24.14 -3.43
C GLY A 373 5.18 -23.47 -3.94
N ALA A 374 6.29 -24.21 -3.92
CA ALA A 374 7.60 -23.74 -4.35
C ALA A 374 8.02 -24.41 -5.66
N TYR A 375 8.35 -23.60 -6.65
CA TYR A 375 8.77 -24.00 -7.99
C TYR A 375 10.19 -23.46 -8.23
N SER A 376 11.17 -24.36 -8.17
CA SER A 376 12.59 -23.98 -8.20
C SER A 376 13.16 -24.14 -9.61
N ILE A 377 13.92 -23.14 -10.06
CA ILE A 377 14.64 -23.15 -11.33
C ILE A 377 16.06 -23.62 -11.03
N THR A 378 16.32 -24.92 -11.22
CA THR A 378 17.60 -25.56 -10.84
C THR A 378 18.55 -25.78 -12.02
N THR A 379 17.99 -25.86 -13.23
CA THR A 379 18.71 -25.92 -14.51
C THR A 379 18.18 -24.90 -15.52
N ALA A 380 18.91 -24.64 -16.61
CA ALA A 380 18.45 -23.73 -17.65
C ALA A 380 17.13 -24.19 -18.32
N ALA A 381 16.83 -25.49 -18.31
CA ALA A 381 15.59 -26.06 -18.85
C ALA A 381 14.35 -25.78 -17.98
N ASP A 382 14.55 -25.44 -16.70
CA ASP A 382 13.46 -25.11 -15.79
C ASP A 382 12.96 -23.66 -15.96
N ARG A 383 13.76 -22.81 -16.63
CA ARG A 383 13.45 -21.38 -16.81
C ARG A 383 12.13 -21.22 -17.55
N ILE A 384 11.29 -20.33 -17.05
CA ILE A 384 9.98 -20.04 -17.63
C ILE A 384 10.19 -19.09 -18.81
N ILE A 385 10.07 -19.61 -20.03
CA ILE A 385 10.22 -18.86 -21.26
C ILE A 385 8.85 -18.32 -21.66
N LEU A 386 8.72 -17.00 -21.72
CA LEU A 386 7.52 -16.34 -22.17
C LEU A 386 7.28 -16.66 -23.66
N VAL A 387 6.07 -17.14 -23.94
CA VAL A 387 5.56 -17.37 -25.28
C VAL A 387 4.42 -16.40 -25.55
N ASN A 388 4.17 -16.14 -26.83
CA ASN A 388 3.07 -15.26 -27.25
C ASN A 388 1.74 -15.73 -26.65
N ARG A 389 0.88 -14.78 -26.23
CA ARG A 389 -0.47 -15.01 -25.67
C ARG A 389 -0.52 -15.77 -24.33
N LEU A 390 0.60 -15.82 -23.61
CA LEU A 390 0.69 -16.52 -22.32
C LEU A 390 0.04 -15.70 -21.20
N GLN A 391 -0.87 -16.34 -20.47
CA GLN A 391 -1.53 -15.79 -19.28
C GLN A 391 -1.09 -16.64 -18.08
N LEU A 392 -0.03 -16.21 -17.40
CA LEU A 392 0.59 -16.92 -16.29
C LEU A 392 0.04 -16.37 -14.97
N LEU A 393 -0.72 -17.20 -14.25
CA LEU A 393 -1.48 -16.81 -13.07
C LEU A 393 -1.12 -17.69 -11.86
N GLY A 394 -0.60 -17.08 -10.80
CA GLY A 394 -0.32 -17.73 -9.53
C GLY A 394 -1.37 -17.42 -8.46
N GLY A 395 -1.15 -17.94 -7.26
CA GLY A 395 -1.96 -17.65 -6.08
C GLY A 395 -3.17 -18.57 -5.89
N PHE A 396 -3.21 -19.74 -6.55
CA PHE A 396 -4.35 -20.66 -6.44
C PHE A 396 -4.20 -21.61 -5.25
N ASP A 397 -5.32 -21.96 -4.61
CA ASP A 397 -5.35 -23.08 -3.68
C ASP A 397 -5.09 -24.41 -4.45
N PRO A 398 -4.79 -25.53 -3.76
CA PRO A 398 -4.51 -26.81 -4.42
C PRO A 398 -5.67 -27.35 -5.29
N THR A 399 -6.91 -26.88 -5.08
CA THR A 399 -8.08 -27.30 -5.86
C THR A 399 -8.47 -26.32 -6.98
N PHE A 400 -7.78 -25.18 -7.11
CA PHE A 400 -8.07 -24.11 -8.07
C PHE A 400 -9.48 -23.52 -7.95
N THR A 401 -10.07 -23.60 -6.76
CA THR A 401 -11.40 -23.04 -6.46
C THR A 401 -11.32 -21.66 -5.81
N ASP A 402 -10.14 -21.30 -5.31
CA ASP A 402 -9.87 -19.99 -4.72
C ASP A 402 -8.52 -19.43 -5.21
N ARG A 403 -8.39 -18.11 -5.19
CA ARG A 403 -7.18 -17.39 -5.60
C ARG A 403 -6.91 -16.18 -4.71
N ASP A 404 -5.77 -16.19 -4.03
CA ASP A 404 -5.29 -15.12 -3.16
C ASP A 404 -3.80 -15.36 -2.88
N LEU A 405 -2.92 -14.41 -3.25
CA LEU A 405 -1.48 -14.57 -3.06
C LEU A 405 -1.07 -14.62 -1.58
N GLY A 406 -1.79 -13.90 -0.71
CA GLY A 406 -1.49 -13.84 0.72
C GLY A 406 -1.83 -15.15 1.44
N LEU A 407 -2.89 -15.84 1.00
CA LEU A 407 -3.30 -17.13 1.57
C LEU A 407 -2.64 -18.33 0.87
N TYR A 408 -2.45 -18.25 -0.43
CA TYR A 408 -2.00 -19.37 -1.28
C TYR A 408 -0.74 -18.99 -2.06
N PRO A 409 0.39 -18.72 -1.38
CA PRO A 409 1.58 -18.20 -2.03
C PRO A 409 2.16 -19.19 -3.07
N THR A 410 2.31 -18.71 -4.31
CA THR A 410 3.02 -19.42 -5.38
C THR A 410 4.43 -18.83 -5.51
N LEU A 411 5.42 -19.57 -5.00
CA LEU A 411 6.82 -19.18 -4.97
C LEU A 411 7.56 -19.71 -6.20
N ILE A 412 8.19 -18.82 -6.97
CA ILE A 412 9.17 -19.16 -8.01
C ILE A 412 10.55 -18.72 -7.51
N SER A 413 11.53 -19.63 -7.47
CA SER A 413 12.88 -19.34 -6.98
C SER A 413 13.94 -19.74 -8.01
N ASP A 414 14.87 -18.84 -8.34
CA ASP A 414 16.03 -19.18 -9.18
C ASP A 414 17.19 -19.70 -8.34
N ASP A 415 17.33 -21.02 -8.23
CA ASP A 415 18.34 -21.68 -7.39
C ASP A 415 19.52 -22.26 -8.17
N GLN A 416 19.80 -21.72 -9.37
CA GLN A 416 20.98 -22.12 -10.15
C GLN A 416 22.27 -21.93 -9.34
N GLY A 417 23.19 -22.88 -9.47
CA GLY A 417 24.52 -22.80 -8.84
C GLY A 417 25.38 -21.65 -9.38
N ALA A 418 26.48 -21.37 -8.69
CA ALA A 418 27.44 -20.35 -9.10
C ALA A 418 28.11 -20.68 -10.45
N GLY A 419 28.29 -19.67 -11.30
CA GLY A 419 28.94 -19.78 -12.61
C GLY A 419 28.05 -20.30 -13.75
N ILE A 420 26.80 -20.69 -13.47
CA ILE A 420 25.87 -21.22 -14.48
C ILE A 420 25.26 -20.10 -15.34
N CYS A 421 25.11 -18.91 -14.77
CA CYS A 421 24.58 -17.73 -15.42
C CYS A 421 25.11 -16.46 -14.71
N GLY A 422 24.68 -15.29 -15.16
CA GLY A 422 24.95 -14.04 -14.48
C GLY A 422 26.35 -13.47 -14.73
N ASN A 423 27.00 -13.88 -15.81
CA ASN A 423 28.31 -13.35 -16.25
C ASN A 423 28.20 -12.03 -17.03
N ASN A 424 27.03 -11.71 -17.58
CA ASN A 424 26.73 -10.41 -18.21
C ASN A 424 25.21 -10.19 -18.25
N PHE A 425 24.79 -9.02 -18.73
CA PHE A 425 23.38 -8.65 -18.90
C PHE A 425 22.58 -9.68 -19.72
N ALA A 426 23.06 -10.09 -20.90
CA ALA A 426 22.35 -10.99 -21.80
C ALA A 426 22.22 -12.42 -21.25
N ALA A 427 23.15 -12.82 -20.38
CA ALA A 427 23.18 -14.12 -19.73
C ALA A 427 22.82 -14.05 -18.25
N THR A 428 22.07 -13.02 -17.82
CA THR A 428 21.64 -12.88 -16.43
C THR A 428 20.88 -14.11 -15.93
N CYS A 429 21.04 -14.43 -14.64
CA CYS A 429 20.20 -15.43 -14.00
C CYS A 429 18.80 -14.85 -13.83
N ALA A 430 17.80 -15.52 -14.40
CA ALA A 430 16.42 -15.12 -14.30
C ALA A 430 15.50 -16.35 -14.35
N PRO A 431 14.53 -16.46 -13.42
CA PRO A 431 13.55 -17.54 -13.45
C PRO A 431 12.53 -17.37 -14.59
N ILE A 432 12.22 -16.14 -14.98
CA ILE A 432 11.30 -15.83 -16.08
C ILE A 432 12.02 -14.98 -17.14
N ILE A 433 11.97 -15.41 -18.40
CA ILE A 433 12.63 -14.73 -19.53
C ILE A 433 11.69 -14.52 -20.72
N GLY A 434 11.78 -13.34 -21.35
CA GLY A 434 11.14 -13.06 -22.63
C GLY A 434 12.12 -12.39 -23.58
N SER A 435 12.49 -13.08 -24.66
CA SER A 435 13.52 -12.60 -25.59
C SER A 435 13.05 -12.69 -27.03
N PHE A 436 13.26 -11.64 -27.83
CA PHE A 436 12.90 -11.60 -29.26
C PHE A 436 11.43 -11.98 -29.50
N LEU A 437 10.54 -11.43 -28.67
CA LEU A 437 9.13 -11.79 -28.64
C LEU A 437 8.29 -10.72 -29.36
N THR A 438 7.39 -11.14 -30.25
CA THR A 438 6.39 -10.27 -30.87
C THR A 438 5.01 -10.68 -30.39
N LEU A 439 4.29 -9.75 -29.77
CA LEU A 439 2.96 -9.99 -29.22
C LEU A 439 1.89 -9.91 -30.32
N ASN A 440 1.10 -10.98 -30.44
CA ASN A 440 -0.14 -10.99 -31.23
C ASN A 440 -1.40 -10.96 -30.35
N ASP A 441 -1.22 -11.02 -29.03
CA ASP A 441 -2.25 -10.95 -27.99
C ASP A 441 -1.53 -10.61 -26.67
N ASP A 442 -2.30 -10.31 -25.63
CA ASP A 442 -1.75 -9.88 -24.36
C ASP A 442 -0.95 -11.01 -23.66
N ILE A 443 0.06 -10.60 -22.89
CA ILE A 443 0.73 -11.45 -21.91
C ILE A 443 0.49 -10.89 -20.52
N LEU A 444 0.16 -11.78 -19.58
CA LEU A 444 -0.04 -11.43 -18.17
C LEU A 444 0.81 -12.33 -17.29
N ILE A 445 1.51 -11.73 -16.33
CA ILE A 445 2.19 -12.40 -15.22
C ILE A 445 1.64 -11.82 -13.93
N GLN A 446 0.95 -12.63 -13.14
CA GLN A 446 0.22 -12.13 -11.97
C GLN A 446 0.21 -13.06 -10.76
N ASN A 447 0.32 -12.48 -9.57
CA ASN A 447 0.23 -13.14 -8.26
C ASN A 447 1.28 -14.24 -8.04
N PHE A 448 2.55 -13.89 -8.26
CA PHE A 448 3.68 -14.73 -7.87
C PHE A 448 4.55 -14.05 -6.80
N LEU A 449 5.12 -14.86 -5.91
CA LEU A 449 6.32 -14.50 -5.17
C LEU A 449 7.54 -14.99 -5.96
N ILE A 450 8.38 -14.09 -6.44
CA ILE A 450 9.55 -14.42 -7.28
C ILE A 450 10.83 -14.06 -6.53
N LEU A 451 11.71 -15.05 -6.32
CA LEU A 451 13.03 -14.86 -5.72
C LEU A 451 14.13 -14.96 -6.77
N THR A 452 14.97 -13.94 -6.85
CA THR A 452 16.09 -13.91 -7.80
C THR A 452 17.25 -14.81 -7.37
N ASN A 453 18.18 -15.12 -8.26
CA ASN A 453 19.33 -15.96 -7.95
C ASN A 453 20.28 -15.31 -6.92
N GLY A 454 20.56 -15.99 -5.81
CA GLY A 454 21.51 -15.51 -4.78
C GLY A 454 22.99 -15.89 -5.03
N ASN A 455 23.27 -16.79 -5.98
CA ASN A 455 24.58 -17.43 -6.11
C ASN A 455 25.49 -16.80 -7.17
N ASN A 456 24.94 -15.97 -8.07
CA ASN A 456 25.63 -15.41 -9.23
C ASN A 456 25.63 -13.89 -9.20
N GLN A 457 26.58 -13.26 -9.90
CA GLN A 457 26.80 -11.81 -9.84
C GLN A 457 25.60 -11.02 -10.40
N TRP A 458 25.19 -11.34 -11.63
CA TRP A 458 24.07 -10.69 -12.32
C TRP A 458 22.79 -11.53 -12.22
N ALA A 459 21.79 -11.03 -11.49
CA ALA A 459 20.53 -11.72 -11.29
C ALA A 459 19.33 -10.76 -11.43
N THR A 460 18.25 -11.27 -12.02
CA THR A 460 16.96 -10.59 -12.10
C THR A 460 15.81 -11.57 -11.86
N GLY A 461 14.63 -11.08 -11.46
CA GLY A 461 13.43 -11.91 -11.31
C GLY A 461 12.74 -12.13 -12.64
N ILE A 462 12.60 -11.07 -13.43
CA ILE A 462 12.05 -11.13 -14.78
C ILE A 462 13.03 -10.43 -15.73
N HIS A 463 13.38 -11.08 -16.84
CA HIS A 463 14.28 -10.53 -17.85
C HIS A 463 13.60 -10.43 -19.22
N LEU A 464 13.50 -9.22 -19.77
CA LEU A 464 12.86 -8.93 -21.05
C LEU A 464 13.84 -8.26 -22.00
N VAL A 465 13.98 -8.79 -23.22
CA VAL A 465 14.88 -8.24 -24.24
C VAL A 465 14.24 -8.31 -25.62
N ASN A 466 14.22 -7.19 -26.35
CA ASN A 466 13.70 -7.10 -27.71
C ASN A 466 12.25 -7.61 -27.83
N VAL A 467 11.35 -7.05 -27.02
CA VAL A 467 9.92 -7.42 -27.01
C VAL A 467 9.10 -6.37 -27.75
N THR A 468 8.49 -6.75 -28.87
CA THR A 468 7.63 -5.90 -29.69
C THR A 468 6.19 -6.10 -29.25
N THR A 469 5.60 -5.09 -28.60
CA THR A 469 4.25 -5.18 -28.03
C THR A 469 3.14 -4.88 -29.05
N GLY A 470 3.39 -3.99 -30.01
CA GLY A 470 2.37 -3.56 -30.97
C GLY A 470 1.18 -2.92 -30.25
N ALA A 471 -0.03 -3.44 -30.49
CA ALA A 471 -1.27 -3.00 -29.84
C ALA A 471 -1.62 -3.81 -28.57
N ASN A 472 -0.83 -4.81 -28.22
CA ASN A 472 -1.13 -5.76 -27.14
C ASN A 472 -0.27 -5.46 -25.91
N ASP A 473 -0.76 -5.79 -24.73
CA ASP A 473 -0.12 -5.48 -23.47
C ASP A 473 0.81 -6.62 -23.01
N LEU A 474 2.01 -6.27 -22.53
CA LEU A 474 2.83 -7.12 -21.67
C LEU A 474 2.69 -6.62 -20.24
N THR A 475 1.86 -7.31 -19.46
CA THR A 475 1.50 -6.88 -18.11
C THR A 475 2.15 -7.76 -17.04
N ILE A 476 2.89 -7.11 -16.14
CA ILE A 476 3.39 -7.69 -14.89
C ILE A 476 2.61 -7.03 -13.76
N ASN A 477 1.68 -7.76 -13.14
CA ASN A 477 0.71 -7.20 -12.21
C ASN A 477 0.70 -7.92 -10.85
N GLU A 478 0.63 -7.18 -9.74
CA GLU A 478 0.37 -7.73 -8.40
C GLU A 478 1.33 -8.88 -8.00
N ASN A 479 2.60 -8.82 -8.41
CA ASN A 479 3.64 -9.77 -7.99
C ASN A 479 4.47 -9.20 -6.84
N ILE A 480 5.05 -10.09 -6.05
CA ILE A 480 6.11 -9.78 -5.08
C ILE A 480 7.42 -10.32 -5.66
N ILE A 481 8.36 -9.45 -6.01
CA ILE A 481 9.64 -9.81 -6.63
C ILE A 481 10.76 -9.36 -5.71
N LEU A 482 11.45 -10.31 -5.10
CA LEU A 482 12.47 -10.03 -4.09
C LEU A 482 13.84 -10.50 -4.58
N GLY A 483 14.75 -9.54 -4.71
CA GLY A 483 16.14 -9.82 -4.95
C GLY A 483 16.81 -10.45 -3.74
N ARG A 484 17.45 -11.61 -3.92
CA ARG A 484 18.29 -12.21 -2.87
C ARG A 484 19.67 -11.55 -2.83
N ASP A 485 20.27 -11.55 -1.64
CA ASP A 485 21.63 -11.12 -1.44
C ASP A 485 22.60 -12.02 -2.21
N SER A 486 23.55 -11.40 -2.91
CA SER A 486 24.58 -12.08 -3.70
C SER A 486 25.65 -12.67 -2.79
N ALA A 487 25.89 -13.97 -2.90
CA ALA A 487 27.09 -14.63 -2.40
C ALA A 487 28.29 -14.55 -3.37
N ALA A 488 28.07 -14.05 -4.59
CA ALA A 488 29.09 -13.96 -5.62
C ALA A 488 30.06 -12.77 -5.42
N THR A 489 31.27 -12.89 -5.96
CA THR A 489 32.31 -11.84 -5.92
C THR A 489 31.80 -10.52 -6.50
N TYR A 490 32.16 -9.41 -5.86
CA TYR A 490 31.91 -8.05 -6.36
C TYR A 490 32.46 -7.85 -7.78
N ASN A 491 31.67 -7.18 -8.64
CA ASN A 491 32.12 -6.72 -9.95
C ASN A 491 31.50 -5.36 -10.27
N LEU A 492 32.35 -4.37 -10.56
CA LEU A 492 31.93 -2.98 -10.81
C LEU A 492 30.94 -2.90 -11.98
N GLY A 493 29.87 -2.15 -11.80
CA GLY A 493 28.82 -1.95 -12.82
C GLY A 493 27.84 -3.11 -12.99
N THR A 494 27.99 -4.20 -12.24
CA THR A 494 27.05 -5.33 -12.29
C THR A 494 25.74 -4.96 -11.61
N VAL A 495 24.63 -5.19 -12.32
CA VAL A 495 23.28 -4.85 -11.85
C VAL A 495 22.58 -6.10 -11.32
N ARG A 496 22.03 -6.01 -10.12
CA ARG A 496 21.04 -6.95 -9.59
C ARG A 496 19.70 -6.28 -9.56
N SER A 497 18.70 -6.85 -10.22
CA SER A 497 17.40 -6.19 -10.35
C SER A 497 16.22 -7.07 -9.98
N GLY A 498 15.06 -6.49 -9.70
CA GLY A 498 13.82 -7.27 -9.62
C GLY A 498 13.28 -7.57 -11.02
N ILE A 499 13.15 -6.52 -11.85
CA ILE A 499 12.79 -6.62 -13.25
C ILE A 499 13.85 -5.92 -14.11
N SER A 500 14.23 -6.56 -15.21
CA SER A 500 15.13 -6.01 -16.21
C SER A 500 14.43 -6.02 -17.57
N ALA A 501 14.39 -4.88 -18.26
CA ALA A 501 13.79 -4.76 -19.59
C ALA A 501 14.67 -3.92 -20.53
N SER A 502 14.96 -4.45 -21.72
CA SER A 502 15.71 -3.77 -22.77
C SER A 502 14.97 -3.82 -24.10
N SER A 503 14.81 -2.67 -24.75
CA SER A 503 14.15 -2.57 -26.06
C SER A 503 12.76 -3.22 -26.08
N VAL A 504 11.94 -2.86 -25.09
CA VAL A 504 10.54 -3.29 -24.98
C VAL A 504 9.60 -2.17 -25.46
N GLY A 505 8.58 -2.55 -26.25
CA GLY A 505 7.59 -1.63 -26.83
C GLY A 505 6.67 -0.94 -25.82
N GLY A 506 5.94 0.08 -26.28
CA GLY A 506 5.19 1.02 -25.44
C GLY A 506 4.02 0.47 -24.63
N ASN A 507 3.54 -0.74 -24.91
CA ASN A 507 2.47 -1.39 -24.15
C ASN A 507 3.00 -2.33 -23.07
N PHE A 508 4.16 -2.00 -22.50
CA PHE A 508 4.72 -2.69 -21.35
C PHE A 508 4.16 -2.07 -20.07
N VAL A 509 3.50 -2.88 -19.24
CA VAL A 509 2.79 -2.43 -18.04
C VAL A 509 3.34 -3.15 -16.82
N VAL A 510 3.89 -2.39 -15.88
CA VAL A 510 4.32 -2.88 -14.56
C VAL A 510 3.40 -2.23 -13.53
N ALA A 511 2.47 -2.99 -12.98
CA ALA A 511 1.40 -2.47 -12.15
C ALA A 511 1.25 -3.18 -10.79
N GLY A 512 1.07 -2.43 -9.70
CA GLY A 512 0.66 -3.03 -8.42
C GLY A 512 1.68 -3.99 -7.78
N ASN A 513 2.93 -4.05 -8.26
CA ASN A 513 3.91 -5.00 -7.76
C ASN A 513 4.66 -4.44 -6.53
N TRP A 514 5.21 -5.34 -5.72
CA TRP A 514 6.28 -5.03 -4.79
C TRP A 514 7.58 -5.60 -5.32
N ILE A 515 8.55 -4.73 -5.65
CA ILE A 515 9.78 -5.09 -6.34
C ILE A 515 10.98 -4.57 -5.56
N ALA A 516 11.83 -5.48 -5.13
CA ALA A 516 13.11 -5.18 -4.50
C ALA A 516 14.24 -5.74 -5.35
N GLY A 517 15.25 -4.91 -5.63
CA GLY A 517 16.52 -5.35 -6.20
C GLY A 517 17.27 -6.33 -5.29
N GLY A 518 18.29 -7.01 -5.81
CA GLY A 518 19.12 -7.92 -5.01
C GLY A 518 20.32 -7.21 -4.42
N SER A 519 20.74 -7.53 -3.20
CA SER A 519 21.91 -6.89 -2.59
C SER A 519 23.23 -7.59 -2.93
N GLY A 520 24.36 -6.98 -2.54
CA GLY A 520 25.67 -7.64 -2.54
C GLY A 520 26.47 -7.55 -3.85
N ASN A 521 26.16 -6.61 -4.75
CA ASN A 521 27.05 -6.28 -5.88
C ASN A 521 27.08 -4.76 -6.12
N SER A 522 27.65 -4.30 -7.23
CA SER A 522 27.89 -2.87 -7.49
C SER A 522 26.60 -2.06 -7.64
N HIS A 523 25.61 -2.53 -8.40
CA HIS A 523 24.34 -1.84 -8.57
C HIS A 523 23.18 -2.74 -8.13
N SER A 524 22.21 -2.13 -7.47
CA SER A 524 20.95 -2.79 -7.14
C SER A 524 19.78 -1.90 -7.54
N ALA A 525 18.84 -2.48 -8.29
CA ALA A 525 17.71 -1.75 -8.86
C ALA A 525 16.39 -2.50 -8.65
N GLY A 526 15.31 -1.81 -8.26
CA GLY A 526 13.99 -2.42 -8.34
C GLY A 526 13.66 -2.77 -9.79
N LEU A 527 13.75 -1.76 -10.66
CA LEU A 527 13.54 -1.87 -12.10
C LEU A 527 14.77 -1.37 -12.87
N TYR A 528 15.28 -2.17 -13.80
CA TYR A 528 16.34 -1.80 -14.72
C TYR A 528 15.81 -1.72 -16.15
N LEU A 529 15.83 -0.53 -16.75
CA LEU A 529 15.33 -0.24 -18.08
C LEU A 529 16.45 0.24 -19.01
N SER A 530 16.55 -0.31 -20.20
CA SER A 530 17.58 0.10 -21.15
C SER A 530 17.10 0.13 -22.59
N ASN A 531 17.89 0.80 -23.44
CA ASN A 531 17.81 0.79 -24.90
C ASN A 531 16.39 1.01 -25.44
N ASN A 532 15.80 2.17 -25.12
CA ASN A 532 14.46 2.58 -25.58
C ASN A 532 13.31 1.71 -25.07
N THR A 533 13.39 1.24 -23.83
CA THR A 533 12.25 0.59 -23.19
C THR A 533 11.18 1.62 -22.84
N GLN A 534 9.98 1.39 -23.36
CA GLN A 534 8.82 2.26 -23.20
C GLN A 534 7.76 1.57 -22.34
N GLY A 535 6.80 2.32 -21.78
CA GLY A 535 5.70 1.71 -21.05
C GLY A 535 5.09 2.53 -19.93
N LEU A 536 4.37 1.83 -19.07
CA LEU A 536 3.69 2.35 -17.88
C LEU A 536 4.17 1.62 -16.64
N ILE A 537 4.66 2.38 -15.67
CA ILE A 537 5.04 1.90 -14.34
C ILE A 537 4.09 2.56 -13.36
N TYR A 538 3.13 1.78 -12.85
CA TYR A 538 1.99 2.30 -12.12
C TYR A 538 1.79 1.62 -10.78
N GLY A 539 1.69 2.39 -9.69
CA GLY A 539 1.23 1.83 -8.42
C GLY A 539 2.14 0.70 -7.88
N ASN A 540 3.46 0.76 -8.06
CA ASN A 540 4.40 -0.24 -7.53
C ASN A 540 5.09 0.25 -6.26
N PHE A 541 5.48 -0.66 -5.37
CA PHE A 541 6.49 -0.42 -4.33
C PHE A 541 7.84 -0.85 -4.90
N LEU A 542 8.77 0.09 -5.07
CA LEU A 542 10.06 -0.14 -5.71
C LEU A 542 11.19 0.14 -4.74
N SER A 543 12.14 -0.79 -4.63
CA SER A 543 13.33 -0.60 -3.82
C SER A 543 14.57 -1.12 -4.54
N GLY A 544 15.66 -0.37 -4.42
CA GLY A 544 16.99 -0.81 -4.82
C GLY A 544 17.74 -1.60 -3.75
N SER A 545 17.10 -1.97 -2.63
CA SER A 545 17.74 -2.73 -1.54
C SER A 545 19.10 -2.14 -1.10
N SER A 546 20.21 -2.89 -1.19
CA SER A 546 21.55 -2.42 -0.82
C SER A 546 22.58 -2.83 -1.88
N THR A 547 23.77 -2.25 -1.81
CA THR A 547 24.93 -2.64 -2.60
C THR A 547 25.96 -3.37 -1.73
N ALA A 548 27.07 -3.80 -2.34
CA ALA A 548 28.21 -4.35 -1.61
C ALA A 548 29.02 -3.27 -0.84
N GLY A 549 28.88 -1.99 -1.21
CA GLY A 549 29.58 -0.87 -0.58
C GLY A 549 31.10 -0.87 -0.80
N VAL A 550 31.60 -1.52 -1.85
CA VAL A 550 33.04 -1.63 -2.14
C VAL A 550 33.56 -0.33 -2.76
N ASN A 551 32.78 0.31 -3.64
CA ASN A 551 33.04 1.65 -4.16
C ASN A 551 31.92 2.60 -3.72
N PRO A 552 32.11 3.39 -2.65
CA PRO A 552 31.04 4.24 -2.11
C PRO A 552 30.56 5.34 -3.07
N THR A 553 31.34 5.70 -4.09
CA THR A 553 30.96 6.73 -5.09
C THR A 553 30.39 6.16 -6.38
N LEU A 554 30.53 4.86 -6.63
CA LEU A 554 30.08 4.21 -7.86
C LEU A 554 29.00 3.16 -7.60
N ASP A 555 28.97 2.56 -6.42
CA ASP A 555 27.96 1.59 -6.06
C ASP A 555 26.64 2.31 -5.74
N MET A 556 25.60 1.93 -6.46
CA MET A 556 24.31 2.64 -6.46
C MET A 556 23.15 1.71 -6.09
N SER A 557 22.33 2.17 -5.16
CA SER A 557 21.01 1.59 -4.89
C SER A 557 19.91 2.46 -5.51
N MET A 558 19.06 1.86 -6.33
CA MET A 558 18.11 2.57 -7.19
C MET A 558 16.71 1.98 -7.16
N GLY A 559 15.67 2.80 -7.04
CA GLY A 559 14.29 2.33 -7.22
C GLY A 559 14.05 1.97 -8.69
N ILE A 560 14.32 2.92 -9.57
CA ILE A 560 14.31 2.75 -11.03
C ILE A 560 15.68 3.19 -11.58
N TYR A 561 16.26 2.36 -12.44
CA TYR A 561 17.48 2.66 -13.17
C TYR A 561 17.20 2.60 -14.69
N ILE A 562 17.26 3.74 -15.35
CA ILE A 562 17.21 3.85 -16.81
C ILE A 562 18.63 4.09 -17.30
N ASN A 563 19.10 3.23 -18.20
CA ASN A 563 20.44 3.35 -18.79
C ASN A 563 20.40 3.04 -20.28
N ASN A 564 20.57 4.07 -21.12
CA ASN A 564 20.67 3.86 -22.56
C ASN A 564 22.13 3.90 -23.03
N THR A 565 22.49 2.96 -23.91
CA THR A 565 23.82 2.93 -24.52
C THR A 565 24.12 4.15 -25.40
N ILE A 566 23.08 4.78 -25.94
CA ILE A 566 23.12 6.02 -26.73
C ILE A 566 22.00 6.91 -26.18
N VAL A 567 22.24 8.22 -26.18
CA VAL A 567 21.26 9.22 -25.74
C VAL A 567 19.95 9.00 -26.47
N ASN A 568 18.88 8.78 -25.71
CA ASN A 568 17.57 8.51 -26.26
C ASN A 568 16.63 9.71 -26.10
N ASN A 569 16.08 10.17 -27.22
CA ASN A 569 15.15 11.29 -27.31
C ASN A 569 13.69 10.87 -27.58
N THR A 570 13.42 9.58 -27.79
CA THR A 570 12.08 9.06 -28.14
C THR A 570 11.47 8.14 -27.08
N GLN A 571 12.18 7.87 -25.98
CA GLN A 571 11.71 6.99 -24.92
C GLN A 571 10.44 7.53 -24.26
N ALA A 572 9.32 6.82 -24.48
CA ALA A 572 8.03 7.13 -23.88
C ALA A 572 7.78 6.28 -22.62
N LEU A 573 7.80 6.92 -21.45
CA LEU A 573 7.65 6.24 -20.17
C LEU A 573 6.77 7.05 -19.22
N VAL A 574 5.75 6.41 -18.65
CA VAL A 574 4.91 7.01 -17.61
C VAL A 574 5.20 6.32 -16.29
N ILE A 575 5.66 7.08 -15.31
CA ILE A 575 5.94 6.63 -13.95
C ILE A 575 4.92 7.31 -13.04
N ALA A 576 3.88 6.59 -12.63
CA ALA A 576 2.75 7.17 -11.89
C ALA A 576 2.37 6.41 -10.62
N ASN A 577 2.03 7.13 -9.55
CA ASN A 577 1.53 6.57 -8.28
C ASN A 577 2.44 5.52 -7.62
N ASN A 578 3.74 5.53 -7.92
CA ASN A 578 4.69 4.59 -7.33
C ASN A 578 5.23 5.13 -6.00
N VAL A 579 5.60 4.19 -5.14
CA VAL A 579 6.34 4.45 -3.91
C VAL A 579 7.75 3.92 -4.12
N LEU A 580 8.71 4.83 -4.28
CA LEU A 580 10.11 4.50 -4.47
C LEU A 580 10.84 4.69 -3.14
N ASN A 581 11.34 3.57 -2.63
CA ASN A 581 12.06 3.48 -1.38
C ASN A 581 13.44 2.89 -1.66
N SER A 582 14.33 3.70 -2.26
CA SER A 582 15.68 3.26 -2.64
C SER A 582 16.54 2.86 -1.45
N ASN A 583 16.09 3.13 -0.22
CA ASN A 583 16.59 2.49 0.99
C ASN A 583 15.43 1.76 1.66
N TYR A 584 15.61 0.50 2.02
CA TYR A 584 14.60 -0.29 2.72
C TYR A 584 14.44 0.16 4.20
N ILE A 585 13.70 1.26 4.43
CA ILE A 585 13.41 1.88 5.75
C ILE A 585 12.89 0.89 6.82
N THR A 586 12.30 -0.22 6.39
CA THR A 586 11.67 -1.27 7.21
C THR A 586 12.56 -2.50 7.45
N SER A 587 13.82 -2.51 6.97
CA SER A 587 14.72 -3.68 7.06
C SER A 587 15.56 -3.60 8.32
N ALA A 588 15.79 -4.74 8.94
CA ALA A 588 16.79 -4.90 10.00
C ALA A 588 18.24 -4.98 9.46
N VAL A 589 18.42 -5.11 8.13
CA VAL A 589 19.74 -5.23 7.49
C VAL A 589 20.29 -3.82 7.16
N PRO A 590 21.48 -3.45 7.67
CA PRO A 590 22.11 -2.16 7.37
C PRO A 590 22.38 -2.00 5.87
N ILE A 591 22.06 -0.82 5.33
CA ILE A 591 22.32 -0.50 3.92
C ILE A 591 23.71 0.09 3.78
N ASN A 592 24.58 -0.59 3.05
CA ASN A 592 25.97 -0.20 2.81
C ASN A 592 26.10 0.52 1.45
N THR A 593 25.36 1.62 1.24
CA THR A 593 25.40 2.34 -0.04
C THR A 593 25.91 3.77 0.17
N GLY A 594 26.95 4.15 -0.57
CA GLY A 594 27.42 5.53 -0.58
C GLY A 594 26.57 6.41 -1.50
N VAL A 595 26.11 5.88 -2.64
CA VAL A 595 25.15 6.56 -3.52
C VAL A 595 23.78 5.87 -3.49
N SER A 596 22.72 6.64 -3.32
CA SER A 596 21.34 6.16 -3.48
C SER A 596 20.50 7.11 -4.32
N VAL A 597 19.63 6.55 -5.16
CA VAL A 597 18.81 7.34 -6.09
C VAL A 597 17.39 6.79 -6.16
N GLY A 598 16.35 7.63 -6.06
CA GLY A 598 14.96 7.23 -6.30
C GLY A 598 14.77 6.73 -7.73
N ILE A 599 14.93 7.66 -8.68
CA ILE A 599 14.91 7.41 -10.12
C ILE A 599 16.22 7.91 -10.71
N ASN A 600 17.04 6.99 -11.24
CA ASN A 600 18.28 7.33 -11.93
C ASN A 600 18.09 7.14 -13.44
N ALA A 601 18.13 8.23 -14.20
CA ALA A 601 17.85 8.26 -15.62
C ALA A 601 19.07 8.74 -16.41
N PHE A 602 19.80 7.80 -17.00
CA PHE A 602 21.08 8.04 -17.62
C PHE A 602 21.00 7.90 -19.14
N SER A 603 21.62 8.84 -19.85
CA SER A 603 21.66 8.88 -21.31
C SER A 603 20.24 9.01 -21.91
N VAL A 604 19.44 9.95 -21.39
CA VAL A 604 18.05 10.14 -21.84
C VAL A 604 17.61 11.60 -21.78
N ASN A 605 17.03 12.07 -22.89
CA ASN A 605 16.49 13.41 -23.04
C ASN A 605 15.24 13.35 -23.92
N SER A 606 14.14 12.83 -23.36
CA SER A 606 12.88 12.65 -24.09
C SER A 606 11.76 13.46 -23.44
N PRO A 607 10.96 14.19 -24.23
CA PRO A 607 9.78 14.90 -23.73
C PRO A 607 8.64 13.94 -23.32
N ASN A 608 8.78 12.64 -23.59
CA ASN A 608 7.74 11.64 -23.35
C ASN A 608 7.95 10.84 -22.05
N ILE A 609 8.85 11.29 -21.19
CA ILE A 609 9.02 10.74 -19.84
C ILE A 609 8.22 11.60 -18.86
N TYR A 610 7.25 10.98 -18.20
CA TYR A 610 6.36 11.62 -17.25
C TYR A 610 6.51 10.99 -15.87
N VAL A 611 6.83 11.80 -14.86
CA VAL A 611 6.92 11.38 -13.45
C VAL A 611 5.80 12.08 -12.69
N ILE A 612 4.73 11.35 -12.36
CA ILE A 612 3.48 11.94 -11.85
C ILE A 612 3.04 11.29 -10.54
N HIS A 613 2.75 12.07 -9.51
CA HIS A 613 2.19 11.58 -8.24
C HIS A 613 2.95 10.42 -7.59
N ASN A 614 4.27 10.38 -7.71
CA ASN A 614 5.07 9.39 -7.00
C ASN A 614 5.48 9.92 -5.62
N THR A 615 5.72 9.01 -4.70
CA THR A 615 6.47 9.29 -3.49
C THR A 615 7.87 8.74 -3.67
N ILE A 616 8.85 9.62 -3.82
CA ILE A 616 10.22 9.32 -4.25
C ILE A 616 11.18 9.65 -3.12
N PHE A 617 11.68 8.61 -2.46
CA PHE A 617 12.79 8.74 -1.52
C PHE A 617 14.10 8.37 -2.21
N GLY A 618 15.05 9.31 -2.20
CA GLY A 618 16.39 9.11 -2.71
C GLY A 618 17.21 8.07 -1.97
N GLY A 619 16.80 7.64 -0.77
CA GLY A 619 17.53 6.67 0.06
C GLY A 619 18.56 7.33 0.99
N LEU A 620 19.22 6.52 1.83
CA LEU A 620 20.20 6.97 2.84
C LEU A 620 21.66 6.88 2.38
N GLY A 621 21.95 7.15 1.11
CA GLY A 621 23.33 7.21 0.61
C GLY A 621 24.18 8.15 1.47
N THR A 622 25.34 7.67 1.93
CA THR A 622 26.22 8.44 2.84
C THR A 622 26.99 9.53 2.10
N GLU A 623 27.32 9.31 0.83
CA GLU A 623 28.02 10.29 -0.01
C GLU A 623 27.03 11.11 -0.83
N GLU A 624 26.13 10.44 -1.54
CA GLU A 624 25.17 11.09 -2.43
C GLU A 624 23.77 10.50 -2.30
N SER A 625 22.75 11.36 -2.25
CA SER A 625 21.35 10.97 -2.25
C SER A 625 20.54 11.87 -3.18
N TYR A 626 19.87 11.24 -4.15
CA TYR A 626 19.06 11.95 -5.15
C TYR A 626 17.63 11.41 -5.19
N GLY A 627 16.63 12.28 -5.16
CA GLY A 627 15.25 11.86 -5.42
C GLY A 627 15.09 11.41 -6.89
N LEU A 628 15.27 12.35 -7.81
CA LEU A 628 15.33 12.15 -9.25
C LEU A 628 16.67 12.63 -9.76
N LYS A 629 17.36 11.81 -10.54
CA LYS A 629 18.59 12.16 -11.24
C LYS A 629 18.40 11.87 -12.72
N GLN A 630 18.50 12.88 -13.59
CA GLN A 630 18.42 12.70 -15.04
C GLN A 630 19.59 13.39 -15.73
N GLU A 631 20.26 12.66 -16.63
CA GLU A 631 21.47 13.11 -17.30
C GLU A 631 21.48 12.71 -18.78
N ASP A 632 21.93 13.66 -19.62
CA ASP A 632 22.25 13.48 -21.02
C ASP A 632 23.74 13.83 -21.22
N PHE A 633 24.50 13.00 -21.92
CA PHE A 633 25.91 13.26 -22.23
C PHE A 633 26.12 14.28 -23.35
N SER A 634 25.05 14.73 -23.99
CA SER A 634 25.06 15.82 -24.96
C SER A 634 25.15 17.20 -24.27
N VAL A 635 25.26 18.27 -25.05
CA VAL A 635 25.15 19.65 -24.55
C VAL A 635 23.73 20.22 -24.70
N ALA A 636 22.76 19.38 -25.08
CA ALA A 636 21.38 19.79 -25.26
C ALA A 636 20.72 20.13 -23.93
N ASN A 637 19.70 21.01 -23.99
CA ASN A 637 18.85 21.26 -22.84
C ASN A 637 18.01 20.02 -22.54
N LEU A 638 17.81 19.72 -21.26
CA LEU A 638 17.08 18.56 -20.77
C LEU A 638 15.60 18.89 -20.56
N THR A 639 14.70 18.16 -21.22
CA THR A 639 13.26 18.28 -20.94
C THR A 639 12.88 17.41 -19.74
N LEU A 640 12.19 18.00 -18.76
CA LEU A 640 11.67 17.31 -17.58
C LEU A 640 10.14 17.47 -17.47
N ASN A 641 9.40 16.37 -17.25
CA ASN A 641 7.99 16.41 -16.85
C ASN A 641 7.80 15.74 -15.49
N VAL A 642 7.80 16.55 -14.43
CA VAL A 642 7.79 16.12 -13.03
C VAL A 642 6.65 16.84 -12.33
N ILE A 643 5.55 16.13 -12.07
CA ILE A 643 4.28 16.75 -11.65
C ILE A 643 3.71 16.08 -10.39
N ASN A 644 3.35 16.88 -9.38
CA ASN A 644 2.67 16.42 -8.15
C ASN A 644 3.40 15.33 -7.33
N ASN A 645 4.73 15.26 -7.38
CA ASN A 645 5.48 14.24 -6.65
C ASN A 645 5.86 14.71 -5.24
N GLN A 646 5.93 13.78 -4.29
CA GLN A 646 6.67 13.96 -3.04
C GLN A 646 8.11 13.51 -3.31
N ILE A 647 9.08 14.42 -3.30
CA ILE A 647 10.48 14.10 -3.59
C ILE A 647 11.35 14.55 -2.44
N PHE A 648 12.16 13.62 -1.92
CA PHE A 648 13.06 13.89 -0.81
C PHE A 648 14.29 13.01 -0.86
N ALA A 649 15.37 13.49 -0.24
CA ALA A 649 16.67 12.82 -0.20
C ALA A 649 17.15 12.69 1.25
N ASN A 650 18.34 12.13 1.44
CA ASN A 650 19.03 12.14 2.72
C ASN A 650 19.70 13.51 2.95
N PRO A 651 19.30 14.31 3.94
CA PRO A 651 19.93 15.61 4.21
C PRO A 651 21.31 15.47 4.86
N LEU A 652 21.69 14.27 5.29
CA LEU A 652 22.97 13.97 5.95
C LEU A 652 24.04 13.44 4.99
N SER A 653 23.79 13.40 3.68
CA SER A 653 24.79 12.99 2.69
C SER A 653 25.95 13.99 2.61
N ASN A 654 27.18 13.49 2.54
CA ASN A 654 28.40 14.29 2.64
C ASN A 654 28.66 15.17 1.41
N THR A 655 28.37 14.64 0.21
CA THR A 655 28.75 15.26 -1.06
C THR A 655 27.55 15.88 -1.76
N MET A 656 26.45 15.13 -1.89
CA MET A 656 25.26 15.60 -2.59
C MET A 656 23.95 15.15 -1.92
N SER A 657 23.02 16.08 -1.75
CA SER A 657 21.67 15.80 -1.26
C SER A 657 20.69 16.65 -2.06
N THR A 658 20.07 16.04 -3.06
CA THR A 658 19.31 16.78 -4.07
C THR A 658 17.97 16.14 -4.35
N CYS A 659 16.88 16.91 -4.37
CA CYS A 659 15.58 16.37 -4.73
C CYS A 659 15.51 16.06 -6.24
N ILE A 660 15.86 17.01 -7.10
CA ILE A 660 15.95 16.81 -8.56
C ILE A 660 17.32 17.26 -9.06
N HIS A 661 18.08 16.36 -9.67
CA HIS A 661 19.34 16.66 -10.33
C HIS A 661 19.19 16.50 -11.84
N ALA A 662 19.52 17.56 -12.57
CA ALA A 662 19.64 17.58 -14.02
C ALA A 662 21.11 17.78 -14.39
N GLY A 663 21.72 16.79 -15.04
CA GLY A 663 23.12 16.87 -15.47
C GLY A 663 23.40 17.96 -16.51
N ASN A 664 22.35 18.48 -17.14
CA ASN A 664 22.39 19.49 -18.20
C ASN A 664 21.55 20.70 -17.81
N THR A 665 21.56 21.73 -18.65
CA THR A 665 20.65 22.88 -18.49
C THR A 665 19.21 22.39 -18.71
N VAL A 666 18.32 22.64 -17.76
CA VAL A 666 16.88 22.33 -17.93
C VAL A 666 16.29 23.22 -19.04
N ASP A 667 15.53 22.62 -19.94
CA ASP A 667 14.83 23.34 -20.99
C ASP A 667 13.70 24.20 -20.39
N PRO A 668 13.55 25.48 -20.79
CA PRO A 668 12.48 26.34 -20.28
C PRO A 668 11.05 25.82 -20.54
N GLY A 669 10.87 24.94 -21.53
CA GLY A 669 9.61 24.25 -21.83
C GLY A 669 9.30 23.04 -20.94
N SER A 670 10.16 22.72 -19.97
CA SER A 670 9.91 21.65 -18.99
C SER A 670 8.69 21.94 -18.10
N ASP A 671 7.98 20.89 -17.67
CA ASP A 671 6.86 20.98 -16.72
C ASP A 671 7.29 20.45 -15.34
N ILE A 672 7.65 21.36 -14.44
CA ILE A 672 8.11 21.04 -13.08
C ILE A 672 7.22 21.80 -12.08
N ARG A 673 6.05 21.26 -11.76
CA ARG A 673 5.05 21.92 -10.90
C ARG A 673 4.30 20.96 -9.98
N GLY A 674 3.71 21.50 -8.93
CA GLY A 674 2.94 20.77 -7.94
C GLY A 674 3.77 19.82 -7.07
N ASN A 675 5.10 19.78 -7.25
CA ASN A 675 5.96 18.88 -6.48
C ASN A 675 6.22 19.44 -5.09
N ASN A 676 6.32 18.57 -4.12
CA ASN A 676 6.83 18.90 -2.80
C ASN A 676 8.25 18.35 -2.63
N LEU A 677 9.21 19.26 -2.52
CA LEU A 677 10.65 19.01 -2.51
C LEU A 677 11.20 19.30 -1.10
N PHE A 678 11.45 18.28 -0.30
CA PHE A 678 11.80 18.43 1.12
C PHE A 678 12.94 17.51 1.56
N ASN A 679 13.52 17.76 2.73
CA ASN A 679 14.65 17.00 3.30
C ASN A 679 15.86 16.78 2.36
N CYS A 680 16.04 17.63 1.36
CA CYS A 680 17.22 17.69 0.50
C CYS A 680 17.92 19.04 0.71
N LEU A 681 19.26 19.05 0.61
CA LEU A 681 20.06 20.28 0.70
C LEU A 681 19.87 21.17 -0.53
N ARG A 682 19.60 20.59 -1.70
CA ARG A 682 19.29 21.29 -2.96
C ARG A 682 17.94 20.84 -3.50
N LYS A 683 17.04 21.76 -3.84
CA LYS A 683 15.73 21.40 -4.43
C LYS A 683 15.91 20.93 -5.86
N VAL A 684 16.47 21.80 -6.70
CA VAL A 684 16.85 21.44 -8.06
C VAL A 684 18.28 21.88 -8.34
N ASP A 685 19.10 20.94 -8.75
CA ASP A 685 20.47 21.17 -9.20
C ASP A 685 20.50 20.99 -10.72
N SER A 686 20.80 22.06 -11.46
CA SER A 686 20.84 22.09 -12.93
C SER A 686 22.07 22.87 -13.38
N ASN A 687 22.58 22.65 -14.59
CA ASN A 687 23.58 23.57 -15.14
C ASN A 687 22.92 24.94 -15.47
N PRO A 688 23.47 26.11 -15.07
CA PRO A 688 24.68 26.35 -14.26
C PRO A 688 24.42 26.65 -12.77
N GLY A 689 23.24 26.37 -12.21
CA GLY A 689 22.87 26.83 -10.87
C GLY A 689 21.94 25.91 -10.06
N GLN A 690 21.89 26.20 -8.76
CA GLN A 690 21.00 25.56 -7.79
C GLN A 690 19.74 26.39 -7.61
N TYR A 691 18.59 25.81 -7.95
CA TYR A 691 17.30 26.45 -7.88
C TYR A 691 16.57 26.03 -6.60
N ASP A 692 15.99 27.02 -5.94
CA ASP A 692 15.21 26.86 -4.71
C ASP A 692 13.83 27.50 -4.87
N ILE A 693 12.93 27.16 -3.96
CA ILE A 693 11.55 27.66 -3.93
C ILE A 693 11.57 29.06 -3.33
N CYS A 694 11.05 30.02 -4.09
CA CYS A 694 10.99 31.39 -3.61
C CYS A 694 9.89 31.61 -2.55
N GLY A 695 10.28 32.00 -1.34
CA GLY A 695 9.36 32.43 -0.28
C GLY A 695 8.77 31.29 0.58
N PRO A 696 7.88 31.62 1.53
CA PRO A 696 7.36 30.66 2.52
C PRO A 696 6.16 29.82 2.05
N GLY A 697 5.54 30.18 0.92
CA GLY A 697 4.40 29.48 0.32
C GLY A 697 4.82 28.71 -0.94
N PRO A 698 3.89 28.08 -1.68
CA PRO A 698 4.27 27.53 -2.97
C PRO A 698 4.92 28.63 -3.80
N GLY A 699 5.99 28.29 -4.52
CA GLY A 699 6.77 29.26 -5.26
C GLY A 699 7.41 28.66 -6.49
N PRO A 700 7.77 29.48 -7.48
CA PRO A 700 8.56 29.02 -8.61
C PRO A 700 9.97 28.63 -8.14
N LEU A 701 10.58 27.70 -8.88
CA LEU A 701 11.98 27.34 -8.72
C LEU A 701 12.84 28.43 -9.33
N THR A 702 13.73 29.04 -8.54
CA THR A 702 14.48 30.24 -8.93
C THR A 702 15.92 30.21 -8.44
N ILE A 703 16.80 30.95 -9.12
CA ILE A 703 18.17 31.26 -8.67
C ILE A 703 18.32 32.78 -8.45
N GLY A 704 19.47 33.18 -7.87
CA GLY A 704 19.85 34.59 -7.77
C GLY A 704 18.94 35.42 -6.86
N GLY A 705 18.48 34.84 -5.76
CA GLY A 705 17.58 35.53 -4.81
C GLY A 705 16.18 35.76 -5.36
N CYS A 706 15.59 34.73 -5.98
CA CYS A 706 14.25 34.78 -6.58
C CYS A 706 14.09 35.58 -7.88
N THR A 707 15.17 35.80 -8.65
CA THR A 707 15.11 36.68 -9.82
C THR A 707 15.00 35.95 -11.15
N VAL A 708 15.56 34.74 -11.25
CA VAL A 708 15.60 33.98 -12.50
C VAL A 708 14.90 32.63 -12.30
N PRO A 709 13.73 32.40 -12.91
CA PRO A 709 13.04 31.12 -12.82
C PRO A 709 13.75 30.02 -13.64
N LEU A 710 13.65 28.78 -13.18
CA LEU A 710 14.11 27.59 -13.90
C LEU A 710 13.31 27.37 -15.18
N THR A 711 11.99 27.48 -15.08
CA THR A 711 11.02 27.33 -16.17
C THR A 711 10.16 28.58 -16.25
N THR A 712 8.89 28.52 -15.83
CA THR A 712 7.96 29.66 -15.82
C THR A 712 7.56 30.03 -14.39
N ALA A 713 7.25 31.30 -14.15
CA ALA A 713 6.82 31.76 -12.83
C ALA A 713 5.43 31.22 -12.41
N ALA A 714 4.69 30.60 -13.32
CA ALA A 714 3.39 29.97 -13.05
C ALA A 714 3.52 28.54 -12.50
N GLN A 715 4.68 27.90 -12.66
CA GLN A 715 4.93 26.55 -12.17
C GLN A 715 5.34 26.58 -10.69
N MET A 716 4.37 26.31 -9.82
CA MET A 716 4.52 26.41 -8.37
C MET A 716 4.94 25.08 -7.74
N ASN A 717 5.87 25.10 -6.78
CA ASN A 717 6.34 23.92 -6.04
C ASN A 717 6.38 24.21 -4.52
N PHE A 718 6.40 23.15 -3.71
CA PHE A 718 6.29 23.16 -2.26
C PHE A 718 7.57 22.65 -1.59
N GLY A 719 7.83 23.09 -0.35
CA GLY A 719 9.03 22.73 0.41
C GLY A 719 8.74 22.30 1.84
N VAL A 720 7.58 21.72 2.11
CA VAL A 720 7.10 21.41 3.46
C VAL A 720 7.10 19.90 3.69
N ALA A 721 7.90 19.40 4.63
CA ALA A 721 7.93 17.97 4.92
C ALA A 721 6.57 17.47 5.47
N PRO A 722 5.97 16.42 4.87
CA PRO A 722 4.81 15.74 5.44
C PRO A 722 5.22 14.89 6.65
N VAL A 723 4.22 14.46 7.42
CA VAL A 723 4.43 13.49 8.51
C VAL A 723 4.04 12.12 7.98
N PHE A 724 5.00 11.22 7.85
CA PHE A 724 4.72 9.83 7.52
C PHE A 724 4.29 9.06 8.77
N ALA A 725 3.28 8.21 8.63
CA ALA A 725 2.94 7.23 9.65
C ALA A 725 4.09 6.22 9.82
N ALA A 726 4.22 5.66 11.03
CA ALA A 726 5.18 4.57 11.25
C ALA A 726 4.80 3.38 10.36
N ALA A 727 5.73 2.96 9.50
CA ALA A 727 5.53 1.80 8.64
C ALA A 727 5.51 0.51 9.49
N THR A 728 4.54 -0.36 9.23
CA THR A 728 4.42 -1.68 9.85
C THR A 728 4.73 -2.80 8.86
N SER A 729 4.85 -2.49 7.57
CA SER A 729 5.25 -3.40 6.49
C SER A 729 5.93 -2.66 5.34
N ASN A 730 6.37 -3.37 4.30
CA ASN A 730 6.93 -2.71 3.11
C ASN A 730 5.87 -2.05 2.23
N GLU A 731 4.60 -2.43 2.42
CA GLU A 731 3.46 -1.98 1.63
C GLU A 731 2.71 -0.79 2.30
N ASP A 732 3.21 -0.31 3.43
CA ASP A 732 2.68 0.86 4.12
C ASP A 732 3.73 1.96 4.36
N VAL A 733 4.91 1.81 3.76
CA VAL A 733 5.96 2.84 3.79
C VAL A 733 5.47 4.13 3.14
N PHE A 734 5.81 5.25 3.77
CA PHE A 734 5.43 6.60 3.37
C PHE A 734 3.94 6.87 3.29
N ARG A 735 3.11 6.08 3.99
CA ARG A 735 1.72 6.48 4.23
C ARG A 735 1.67 7.80 4.99
N LEU A 736 0.82 8.69 4.54
CA LEU A 736 0.65 10.01 5.14
C LEU A 736 -0.11 9.89 6.47
N SER A 737 0.36 10.62 7.48
CA SER A 737 -0.31 10.77 8.76
C SER A 737 -1.30 11.95 8.71
N PRO A 738 -2.44 11.88 9.41
CA PRO A 738 -3.33 13.03 9.63
C PRO A 738 -2.65 14.26 10.25
N ALA A 739 -1.50 14.08 10.90
CA ALA A 739 -0.69 15.16 11.43
C ALA A 739 0.07 15.96 10.34
N SER A 740 0.09 15.49 9.09
CA SER A 740 0.75 16.20 7.98
C SER A 740 0.08 17.55 7.74
N LYS A 741 0.88 18.59 7.51
CA LYS A 741 0.34 19.91 7.15
C LYS A 741 -0.34 19.86 5.79
N CYS A 742 -1.47 20.53 5.62
CA CYS A 742 -2.19 20.56 4.34
C CYS A 742 -1.28 21.06 3.20
N SER A 743 -0.42 22.04 3.48
CA SER A 743 0.59 22.55 2.54
C SER A 743 1.67 21.56 2.11
N SER A 744 1.76 20.38 2.73
CA SER A 744 2.71 19.32 2.39
C SER A 744 2.09 18.19 1.57
N VAL A 745 0.76 18.08 1.55
CA VAL A 745 0.03 16.96 0.94
C VAL A 745 -1.00 17.42 -0.09
N TYR A 746 -1.39 18.69 -0.06
CA TYR A 746 -2.33 19.33 -0.96
C TYR A 746 -1.75 20.61 -1.56
N GLY A 747 -2.23 20.95 -2.76
CA GLY A 747 -1.78 22.11 -3.53
C GLY A 747 -1.12 21.74 -4.86
N GLY A 748 -1.09 20.45 -5.20
CA GLY A 748 -0.80 20.00 -6.54
C GLY A 748 -1.79 20.59 -7.57
N VAL A 749 -1.58 20.21 -8.82
CA VAL A 749 -2.32 20.72 -9.97
C VAL A 749 -2.87 19.56 -10.77
N ASP A 750 -4.06 19.69 -11.34
CA ASP A 750 -4.46 18.74 -12.39
C ASP A 750 -3.47 18.87 -13.56
N PRO A 751 -2.76 17.80 -13.96
CA PRO A 751 -1.92 17.82 -15.14
C PRO A 751 -2.70 18.15 -16.42
N GLY A 752 -4.00 17.83 -16.47
CA GLY A 752 -4.90 18.14 -17.59
C GLY A 752 -4.71 17.22 -18.80
N PHE A 753 -4.02 16.09 -18.65
CA PHE A 753 -3.84 15.13 -19.74
C PHE A 753 -5.15 14.39 -20.03
N GLY A 754 -5.49 14.22 -21.31
CA GLY A 754 -6.64 13.41 -21.73
C GLY A 754 -6.44 11.91 -21.50
N LEU A 755 -7.46 11.13 -21.86
CA LEU A 755 -7.33 9.66 -21.92
C LEU A 755 -6.24 9.26 -22.94
N PRO A 756 -5.47 8.19 -22.67
CA PRO A 756 -5.59 7.28 -21.53
C PRO A 756 -4.84 7.73 -20.26
N LEU A 757 -4.07 8.82 -20.28
CA LEU A 757 -3.20 9.19 -19.15
C LEU A 757 -3.96 9.58 -17.88
N SER A 758 -5.12 10.23 -18.01
CA SER A 758 -5.94 10.64 -16.86
C SER A 758 -6.29 9.49 -15.92
N GLN A 759 -6.55 8.28 -16.44
CA GLN A 759 -6.92 7.15 -15.59
C GLN A 759 -5.83 6.73 -14.59
N PHE A 760 -4.56 7.12 -14.83
CA PHE A 760 -3.42 6.74 -14.00
C PHE A 760 -3.01 7.80 -12.98
N TYR A 761 -3.67 8.96 -12.95
CA TYR A 761 -3.40 9.96 -11.91
C TYR A 761 -4.65 10.46 -11.20
N LEU A 762 -5.86 10.21 -11.72
CA LEU A 762 -7.11 10.62 -11.07
C LEU A 762 -7.42 9.84 -9.78
N LEU A 763 -6.84 8.65 -9.63
CA LEU A 763 -6.86 7.91 -8.39
C LEU A 763 -5.48 7.94 -7.72
N ASP A 764 -5.45 7.75 -6.42
CA ASP A 764 -4.24 7.39 -5.69
C ASP A 764 -3.92 5.90 -5.84
N ARG A 765 -2.80 5.49 -5.26
CA ARG A 765 -2.37 4.08 -5.24
C ARG A 765 -3.43 3.14 -4.65
N MET A 766 -4.18 3.58 -3.65
CA MET A 766 -5.17 2.76 -2.95
C MET A 766 -6.52 2.72 -3.68
N GLY A 767 -6.62 3.38 -4.83
CA GLY A 767 -7.84 3.47 -5.62
C GLY A 767 -8.82 4.55 -5.13
N SER A 768 -8.38 5.44 -4.23
CA SER A 768 -9.17 6.58 -3.78
C SER A 768 -9.15 7.68 -4.83
N PRO A 769 -10.29 8.31 -5.16
CA PRO A 769 -10.32 9.50 -6.00
C PRO A 769 -9.46 10.61 -5.40
N ARG A 770 -8.69 11.29 -6.24
CA ARG A 770 -7.95 12.47 -5.81
C ARG A 770 -8.90 13.63 -5.56
N THR A 771 -8.64 14.38 -4.50
CA THR A 771 -9.47 15.55 -4.14
C THR A 771 -9.30 16.65 -5.19
N PHE A 772 -10.41 17.05 -5.81
CA PHE A 772 -10.53 18.21 -6.71
C PHE A 772 -11.30 19.31 -5.98
N ASP A 773 -10.70 20.50 -5.83
CA ASP A 773 -11.37 21.75 -5.45
C ASP A 773 -12.52 21.60 -4.42
N GLY A 774 -12.21 21.03 -3.26
CA GLY A 774 -13.09 20.90 -2.10
C GLY A 774 -12.28 20.73 -0.81
N PRO A 775 -12.88 20.96 0.38
CA PRO A 775 -12.18 20.86 1.68
C PRO A 775 -11.36 19.55 1.79
N PRO A 776 -10.20 19.56 2.45
CA PRO A 776 -9.94 20.30 3.69
C PRO A 776 -9.20 21.64 3.52
N ALA A 777 -9.70 22.69 4.18
CA ALA A 777 -8.96 23.94 4.37
C ALA A 777 -7.83 23.75 5.41
N PRO A 778 -6.68 24.43 5.27
CA PRO A 778 -6.34 25.45 4.28
C PRO A 778 -5.38 24.92 3.20
N VAL A 779 -5.88 24.82 1.97
CA VAL A 779 -5.02 24.72 0.77
C VAL A 779 -4.19 26.02 0.68
N PRO A 780 -2.86 25.97 0.48
CA PRO A 780 -2.05 27.19 0.38
C PRO A 780 -2.56 28.13 -0.72
N VAL A 781 -2.60 29.43 -0.41
CA VAL A 781 -3.01 30.46 -1.37
C VAL A 781 -2.12 30.39 -2.62
N GLY A 782 -2.73 30.30 -3.80
CA GLY A 782 -2.02 30.16 -5.08
C GLY A 782 -1.82 28.72 -5.58
N SER A 783 -2.51 27.74 -4.98
CA SER A 783 -2.47 26.33 -5.38
C SER A 783 -3.86 25.76 -5.73
N ALA A 784 -3.92 24.64 -6.45
CA ALA A 784 -5.16 24.07 -7.02
C ALA A 784 -5.74 22.90 -6.20
N GLY A 785 -5.32 22.73 -4.94
CA GLY A 785 -5.92 21.76 -4.01
C GLY A 785 -5.69 20.28 -4.33
N PHE A 786 -5.01 19.93 -5.43
CA PHE A 786 -4.77 18.55 -5.82
C PHE A 786 -3.80 17.86 -4.85
N SER A 787 -3.96 16.54 -4.63
CA SER A 787 -3.08 15.80 -3.73
C SER A 787 -1.71 15.55 -4.33
N ILE A 788 -0.67 15.52 -3.49
CA ILE A 788 0.73 15.39 -3.89
C ILE A 788 1.27 14.04 -3.39
N GLY A 789 1.85 13.25 -4.28
CA GLY A 789 2.43 11.94 -4.00
C GLY A 789 1.51 10.75 -4.30
N ALA A 790 1.99 9.55 -3.95
CA ALA A 790 1.34 8.29 -4.33
C ALA A 790 0.04 8.00 -3.57
N PHE A 791 -0.16 8.61 -2.41
CA PHE A 791 -1.31 8.39 -1.53
C PHE A 791 -2.16 9.65 -1.41
N GLU A 792 -3.48 9.46 -1.36
CA GLU A 792 -4.46 10.49 -0.99
C GLU A 792 -4.55 10.60 0.55
N GLN A 793 -4.74 11.81 1.08
CA GLN A 793 -4.90 12.05 2.52
C GLN A 793 -6.40 12.12 2.92
N ASN A 794 -7.08 10.97 2.94
CA ASN A 794 -8.53 10.89 3.19
C ASN A 794 -9.00 11.29 4.61
N ALA A 795 -8.10 11.48 5.58
CA ALA A 795 -8.43 11.67 7.00
C ALA A 795 -8.33 13.13 7.48
N GLY A 796 -8.19 14.09 6.57
CA GLY A 796 -7.86 15.48 6.89
C GLY A 796 -6.36 15.67 7.19
N CYS A 797 -5.92 16.93 7.20
CA CYS A 797 -4.54 17.36 7.42
C CYS A 797 -4.50 18.48 8.47
N SER A 798 -3.35 18.68 9.11
CA SER A 798 -3.12 19.82 9.98
C SER A 798 -3.14 21.12 9.17
N PRO A 799 -3.77 22.20 9.67
CA PRO A 799 -3.73 23.51 9.02
C PRO A 799 -2.32 24.05 8.77
#